data_AF-A0A812RHY1-F1
#
_entry.id   AF-A0A812RHY1-F1
#
_cell.length_a   1.000
_cell.length_b   1.000
_cell.length_c   1.000
_cell.angle_alpha   90.00
_cell.angle_beta   90.00
_cell.angle_gamma   90.00
#
_symmetry.space_group_name_H-M   'P 1'
#
loop_
_entity.id
_entity.type
_entity.pdbx_description
1 polymer ?
#
loop_
_entity_poly.entity_id
_entity_poly.type
_entity_poly.pdbx_seq_one_letter_code
_entity_poly.pdbx_strand_id
1 'polypeptide(L)'
;MPVEVGVGKTETLLLKPSEYQGLNGTAVAGRVVIMTTNTVPIKQRVSPAAAPSKGKGKTKANKEAQQQTSQKTELRLAGSDSVNEVVFIDAWADASDRICERCKVGDLISITGASVLPTPQPWSTSRLPYHLRIKGTVGIQVLVQKLESLPWGQPPAHHPLVSLDSLARVKDKQQVCVAAQVAENPGSTERDVQNQGRQNVCNAVLQQGGTRVRCAFWRGFADQLATREPGTCLLLLQVQVEKKKEGSWELGSLRATQILDCPVELEAKLRGNLKEASECRMLTQVPGRNWKECEAVSSSLSSLVAAIVPGHLRKLSTVFRISGLQIMGLSSVRSDSDDWAHPDATQENRLALRAIFVDSDCQCSMILYHDTIAANVDLGQEFSGRDTPELRTKVLRGFQCALWCAKVKFRENEYQQIMELECRHLEPFLNFHAASSDLLPHMLKLPRCSVGGGCPVAPLREVTRDADLGMLTVHKIDASSVRALVMFNDVDMADDESLQQEMNTTSAMRVKQWVDCCLWGLAPFQTDDAPFRCKIRAAGPSSAVRWLLQGRKGDVFQVVLMQTETDDEYSVLWHVPVQEDAFESVRTYYRYVCAQQQEADELEFETNWTPAKRIKTVRESMPTPSKNSGAWEEQFA
;
A
#
# COMPACT_ATOMS: atom_id res chain seq x y z
N MET A 1 45.81 28.31 64.23
CA MET A 1 45.19 28.93 63.04
C MET A 1 44.89 27.83 62.03
N PRO A 2 43.64 27.44 61.83
CA PRO A 2 43.28 26.57 60.72
C PRO A 2 42.99 27.41 59.48
N VAL A 3 43.48 26.88 58.36
CA VAL A 3 43.57 27.46 57.03
C VAL A 3 42.18 27.71 56.43
N GLU A 4 41.93 28.94 55.97
CA GLU A 4 40.85 29.23 55.03
C GLU A 4 41.11 28.49 53.71
N VAL A 5 40.31 27.48 53.42
CA VAL A 5 40.21 26.90 52.08
C VAL A 5 39.08 27.64 51.38
N GLY A 6 39.45 28.51 50.43
CA GLY A 6 38.52 29.30 49.64
C GLY A 6 37.49 28.41 48.95
N VAL A 7 36.21 28.66 49.24
CA VAL A 7 35.08 28.15 48.46
C VAL A 7 35.05 28.96 47.17
N GLY A 8 35.72 28.46 46.14
CA GLY A 8 35.54 28.96 44.78
C GLY A 8 34.07 28.83 44.41
N LYS A 9 33.41 29.94 44.03
CA LYS A 9 32.14 29.91 43.32
C LYS A 9 32.37 29.12 42.04
N THR A 10 31.96 27.86 42.00
CA THR A 10 31.93 27.09 40.77
C THR A 10 30.86 27.72 39.87
N GLU A 11 31.29 28.47 38.86
CA GLU A 11 30.39 28.97 37.82
C GLU A 11 29.75 27.76 37.12
N THR A 12 28.43 27.64 37.25
CA THR A 12 27.67 26.58 36.56
C THR A 12 27.72 26.83 35.06
N LEU A 13 28.29 25.89 34.31
CA LEU A 13 28.36 25.98 32.86
C LEU A 13 26.96 25.76 32.25
N LEU A 14 26.43 26.78 31.58
CA LEU A 14 25.18 26.67 30.82
C LEU A 14 25.44 25.93 29.52
N LEU A 15 24.61 24.96 29.19
CA LEU A 15 24.67 24.15 27.97
C LEU A 15 23.34 24.20 27.23
N LYS A 16 23.42 24.09 25.90
CA LYS A 16 22.23 23.89 25.08
C LYS A 16 21.60 22.53 25.39
N PRO A 17 20.31 22.35 25.08
CA PRO A 17 19.67 21.04 25.12
C PRO A 17 20.48 19.95 24.42
N SER A 18 20.94 20.12 23.18
CA SER A 18 21.69 19.04 22.51
C SER A 18 23.03 18.67 23.16
N GLU A 19 23.63 19.59 23.91
CA GLU A 19 24.95 19.47 24.53
C GLU A 19 24.88 18.90 25.96
N TYR A 20 23.70 18.94 26.59
CA TYR A 20 23.56 18.59 28.00
C TYR A 20 23.56 17.07 28.24
N GLN A 21 24.51 16.61 29.06
CA GLN A 21 24.70 15.19 29.41
C GLN A 21 24.44 14.88 30.88
N GLY A 22 24.00 15.85 31.69
CA GLY A 22 23.78 15.63 33.13
C GLY A 22 25.05 15.60 33.98
N LEU A 23 26.14 16.22 33.51
CA LEU A 23 27.41 16.29 34.24
C LEU A 23 27.32 17.25 35.42
N ASN A 24 28.03 16.93 36.50
CA ASN A 24 28.13 17.81 37.68
C ASN A 24 28.72 19.17 37.28
N GLY A 25 28.14 20.26 37.82
CA GLY A 25 28.56 21.63 37.51
C GLY A 25 28.03 22.18 36.18
N THR A 26 27.13 21.47 35.50
CA THR A 26 26.47 21.94 34.27
C THR A 26 24.98 22.15 34.47
N ALA A 27 24.37 23.02 33.65
CA ALA A 27 22.93 23.22 33.60
C ALA A 27 22.43 23.23 32.16
N VAL A 28 21.27 22.65 31.90
CA VAL A 28 20.58 22.86 30.62
C VAL A 28 19.88 24.21 30.69
N ALA A 29 20.01 25.04 29.65
CA ALA A 29 19.35 26.33 29.59
C ALA A 29 18.61 26.55 28.27
N GLY A 30 17.57 27.38 28.31
CA GLY A 30 16.77 27.70 27.14
C GLY A 30 15.53 28.53 27.49
N ARG A 31 14.67 28.72 26.50
CA ARG A 31 13.36 29.35 26.67
C ARG A 31 12.28 28.29 26.89
N VAL A 32 11.39 28.50 27.86
CA VAL A 32 10.19 27.68 28.02
C VAL A 32 9.22 28.01 26.87
N VAL A 33 9.04 27.08 25.93
CA VAL A 33 8.21 27.30 24.73
C VAL A 33 6.86 26.60 24.77
N ILE A 34 6.72 25.56 25.59
CA ILE A 34 5.44 24.89 25.87
C ILE A 34 5.45 24.46 27.33
N MET A 35 4.34 24.66 28.02
CA MET A 35 4.12 24.18 29.39
C MET A 35 2.68 23.71 29.54
N THR A 36 2.48 22.50 30.06
CA THR A 36 1.16 21.92 30.34
C THR A 36 1.15 21.28 31.72
N THR A 37 0.05 21.45 32.45
CA THR A 37 -0.13 20.87 33.78
C THR A 37 -1.39 20.01 33.77
N ASN A 38 -1.25 18.75 34.21
CA ASN A 38 -2.31 17.76 34.21
C ASN A 38 -2.42 17.09 35.58
N THR A 39 -3.65 16.77 35.98
CA THR A 39 -3.92 15.94 37.17
C THR A 39 -3.97 14.47 36.76
N VAL A 40 -3.08 13.65 37.32
CA VAL A 40 -2.93 12.24 36.98
C VAL A 40 -3.35 11.36 38.17
N PRO A 41 -4.24 10.37 37.98
CA PRO A 41 -4.59 9.43 39.04
C PRO A 41 -3.41 8.51 39.37
N ILE A 42 -3.06 8.39 40.66
CA ILE A 42 -2.01 7.48 41.13
C ILE A 42 -2.62 6.07 41.26
N LYS A 43 -2.14 5.11 40.50
CA LYS A 43 -2.40 3.69 40.80
C LYS A 43 -1.58 3.32 42.04
N GLN A 44 -2.23 3.11 43.19
CA GLN A 44 -1.57 2.53 44.35
C GLN A 44 -1.00 1.15 43.95
N ARG A 45 0.33 1.00 44.05
CA ARG A 45 0.92 -0.34 44.21
C ARG A 45 0.43 -0.86 45.55
N VAL A 46 -0.42 -1.88 45.54
CA VAL A 46 -0.75 -2.63 46.74
C VAL A 46 0.55 -3.26 47.22
N SER A 47 1.10 -2.76 48.33
CA SER A 47 2.19 -3.43 49.05
C SER A 47 1.72 -4.84 49.41
N PRO A 48 2.57 -5.89 49.32
CA PRO A 48 2.19 -7.21 49.79
C PRO A 48 1.83 -7.09 51.28
N ALA A 49 0.58 -7.36 51.63
CA ALA A 49 0.17 -7.43 53.02
C ALA A 49 0.99 -8.53 53.69
N ALA A 50 1.63 -8.21 54.82
CA ALA A 50 2.18 -9.21 55.71
C ALA A 50 1.07 -10.23 56.06
N ALA A 51 1.43 -11.51 56.12
CA ALA A 51 0.52 -12.64 56.28
C ALA A 51 -0.47 -12.45 57.47
N PRO A 52 -1.74 -12.85 57.34
CA PRO A 52 -2.73 -12.63 58.39
C PRO A 52 -2.54 -13.59 59.55
N SER A 53 -2.35 -13.06 60.77
CA SER A 53 -2.57 -13.79 62.01
C SER A 53 -4.07 -13.97 62.24
N LYS A 54 -4.49 -15.20 62.52
CA LYS A 54 -5.87 -15.65 62.76
C LYS A 54 -6.61 -14.79 63.81
N GLY A 55 -7.79 -14.30 63.47
CA GLY A 55 -8.75 -13.72 64.43
C GLY A 55 -10.12 -13.46 63.79
N LYS A 56 -11.17 -14.08 64.33
CA LYS A 56 -12.57 -13.98 63.88
C LYS A 56 -13.17 -12.60 64.19
N GLY A 57 -13.89 -12.00 63.25
CA GLY A 57 -14.80 -10.87 63.51
C GLY A 57 -15.19 -10.09 62.24
N LYS A 58 -16.48 -10.08 61.89
CA LYS A 58 -17.05 -9.32 60.77
C LYS A 58 -17.11 -7.82 61.12
N THR A 59 -16.56 -6.96 60.26
CA THR A 59 -17.12 -5.62 59.99
C THR A 59 -16.74 -5.20 58.57
N LYS A 60 -17.74 -5.06 57.69
CA LYS A 60 -17.57 -4.62 56.30
C LYS A 60 -17.49 -3.09 56.31
N ALA A 61 -16.28 -2.55 56.53
CA ALA A 61 -16.02 -1.14 56.38
C ALA A 61 -15.98 -0.79 54.89
N ASN A 62 -16.89 0.07 54.44
CA ASN A 62 -16.83 0.74 53.15
C ASN A 62 -15.61 1.67 53.20
N LYS A 63 -14.44 1.22 52.71
CA LYS A 63 -13.34 2.13 52.40
C LYS A 63 -13.60 2.68 51.00
N GLU A 64 -14.16 3.89 50.94
CA GLU A 64 -13.95 4.75 49.79
C GLU A 64 -12.44 4.85 49.57
N ALA A 65 -11.94 4.19 48.53
CA ALA A 65 -10.57 4.38 48.10
C ALA A 65 -10.50 5.81 47.54
N GLN A 66 -10.04 6.76 48.35
CA GLN A 66 -9.64 8.08 47.87
C GLN A 66 -8.63 7.85 46.75
N GLN A 67 -9.04 8.08 45.50
CA GLN A 67 -8.14 8.11 44.36
C GLN A 67 -7.18 9.27 44.58
N GLN A 68 -6.02 8.97 45.13
CA GLN A 68 -4.96 9.93 45.30
C GLN A 68 -4.51 10.38 43.91
N THR A 69 -4.64 11.67 43.63
CA THR A 69 -4.19 12.27 42.37
C THR A 69 -2.85 12.95 42.59
N SER A 70 -2.00 12.96 41.56
CA SER A 70 -0.73 13.70 41.56
C SER A 70 -0.72 14.67 40.40
N GLN A 71 -0.22 15.88 40.64
CA GLN A 71 -0.02 16.86 39.59
C GLN A 71 1.23 16.51 38.77
N LYS A 72 1.12 16.63 37.46
CA LYS A 72 2.21 16.47 36.52
C LYS A 72 2.33 17.72 35.65
N THR A 73 3.52 18.32 35.63
CA THR A 73 3.87 19.39 34.70
C THR A 73 4.81 18.85 33.64
N GLU A 74 4.49 19.15 32.39
CA GLU A 74 5.33 18.88 31.24
C GLU A 74 5.76 20.19 30.60
N LEU A 75 7.04 20.32 30.28
CA LEU A 75 7.58 21.52 29.64
C LEU A 75 8.57 21.19 28.52
N ARG A 76 8.64 22.08 27.53
CA ARG A 76 9.61 22.02 26.44
C ARG A 76 10.52 23.23 26.55
N LEU A 77 11.82 22.97 26.65
CA LEU A 77 12.85 23.98 26.77
C LEU A 77 13.64 24.04 25.45
N ALA A 78 13.60 25.19 24.78
CA ALA A 78 14.24 25.40 23.47
C ALA A 78 15.56 26.18 23.61
N GLY A 79 16.63 25.64 23.03
CA GLY A 79 17.93 26.30 22.91
C GLY A 79 18.12 27.07 21.61
N SER A 80 17.41 26.70 20.53
CA SER A 80 17.42 27.38 19.23
C SER A 80 16.09 27.20 18.49
N ASP A 81 16.04 27.67 17.25
CA ASP A 81 14.96 27.50 16.26
C ASP A 81 14.84 26.08 15.68
N SER A 82 15.70 25.15 16.10
CA SER A 82 15.69 23.75 15.66
C SER A 82 14.94 22.84 16.63
N VAL A 83 14.13 21.91 16.10
CA VAL A 83 13.49 20.84 16.90
C VAL A 83 14.50 19.91 17.58
N ASN A 84 15.75 19.87 17.10
CA ASN A 84 16.84 19.12 17.70
C ASN A 84 17.44 19.81 18.92
N GLU A 85 17.06 21.07 19.17
CA GLU A 85 17.47 21.86 20.34
C GLU A 85 16.31 22.04 21.32
N VAL A 86 15.34 21.11 21.31
CA VAL A 86 14.21 21.12 22.24
C VAL A 86 14.27 19.89 23.12
N VAL A 87 14.40 20.09 24.43
CA VAL A 87 14.32 19.00 25.42
C VAL A 87 12.94 18.94 26.04
N PHE A 88 12.43 17.71 26.21
CA PHE A 88 11.23 17.42 26.98
C PHE A 88 11.58 17.23 28.45
N ILE A 89 10.78 17.83 29.33
CA ILE A 89 10.99 17.78 30.77
C ILE A 89 9.67 17.43 31.44
N ASP A 90 9.66 16.42 32.31
CA ASP A 90 8.52 16.08 33.16
C ASP A 90 8.81 16.28 34.66
N ALA A 91 7.84 16.81 35.38
CA ALA A 91 7.89 17.03 36.81
C ALA A 91 6.59 16.55 37.46
N TRP A 92 6.70 15.99 38.66
CA TRP A 92 5.61 15.30 39.35
C TRP A 92 5.49 15.78 40.79
N ALA A 93 4.28 15.76 41.34
CA ALA A 93 3.95 16.15 42.72
C ALA A 93 4.55 17.53 43.08
N ASP A 94 5.17 17.70 44.25
CA ASP A 94 5.73 18.97 44.73
C ASP A 94 6.71 19.64 43.74
N ALA A 95 7.38 18.87 42.88
CA ALA A 95 8.24 19.43 41.84
C ALA A 95 7.45 20.10 40.71
N SER A 96 6.25 19.59 40.41
CA SER A 96 5.30 20.21 39.48
C SER A 96 4.92 21.60 39.97
N ASP A 97 4.54 21.72 41.23
CA ASP A 97 4.09 22.99 41.83
C ASP A 97 5.21 24.03 41.86
N ARG A 98 6.40 23.63 42.30
CA ARG A 98 7.58 24.52 42.34
C ARG A 98 7.99 25.03 40.96
N ILE A 99 7.80 24.24 39.90
CA ILE A 99 8.07 24.69 38.54
C ILE A 99 7.02 25.70 38.10
N CYS A 100 5.73 25.42 38.34
CA CYS A 100 4.64 26.34 38.04
C CYS A 100 4.76 27.68 38.75
N GLU A 101 5.28 27.70 39.98
CA GLU A 101 5.55 28.94 40.73
C GLU A 101 6.75 29.72 40.18
N ARG A 102 7.76 29.04 39.63
CA ARG A 102 9.06 29.64 39.29
C ARG A 102 9.20 30.05 37.84
N CYS A 103 8.47 29.45 36.91
CA CYS A 103 8.55 29.82 35.51
C CYS A 103 7.23 29.70 34.76
N LYS A 104 7.13 30.44 33.66
CA LYS A 104 6.04 30.41 32.70
C LYS A 104 6.57 30.33 31.27
N VAL A 105 5.69 30.03 30.32
CA VAL A 105 6.02 30.11 28.89
C VAL A 105 6.58 31.50 28.57
N GLY A 106 7.69 31.53 27.83
CA GLY A 106 8.44 32.74 27.49
C GLY A 106 9.66 33.00 28.39
N ASP A 107 9.71 32.47 29.62
CA ASP A 107 10.84 32.68 30.52
C ASP A 107 12.11 31.97 29.99
N LEU A 108 13.26 32.63 30.15
CA LEU A 108 14.58 31.99 30.02
C LEU A 108 14.94 31.37 31.35
N ILE A 109 15.26 30.07 31.35
CA ILE A 109 15.60 29.35 32.57
C ILE A 109 16.84 28.48 32.38
N SER A 110 17.53 28.20 33.48
CA SER A 110 18.48 27.09 33.63
C SER A 110 17.93 26.06 34.61
N ILE A 111 18.24 24.80 34.34
CA ILE A 111 17.87 23.66 35.19
C ILE A 111 19.12 22.86 35.50
N THR A 112 19.43 22.73 36.79
CA THR A 112 20.55 21.93 37.32
C THR A 112 20.03 20.77 38.15
N GLY A 113 20.66 19.60 38.04
CA GLY A 113 20.37 18.44 38.89
C GLY A 113 19.15 17.61 38.48
N ALA A 114 18.54 17.87 37.32
CA ALA A 114 17.49 17.02 36.77
C ALA A 114 18.04 15.66 36.31
N SER A 115 17.26 14.59 36.50
CA SER A 115 17.65 13.24 36.06
C SER A 115 17.55 13.13 34.54
N VAL A 116 18.65 12.76 33.88
CA VAL A 116 18.68 12.46 32.44
C VAL A 116 18.21 11.03 32.21
N LEU A 117 17.18 10.86 31.40
CA LEU A 117 16.65 9.54 31.02
C LEU A 117 16.96 9.30 29.54
N PRO A 118 17.76 8.27 29.18
CA PRO A 118 18.26 8.02 27.82
C PRO A 118 17.20 7.35 26.94
N THR A 119 15.98 7.86 26.99
CA THR A 119 14.86 7.35 26.21
C THR A 119 14.08 8.55 25.67
N PRO A 120 13.92 8.67 24.34
CA PRO A 120 13.09 9.72 23.76
C PRO A 120 11.63 9.45 24.12
N GLN A 121 10.84 10.52 24.27
CA GLN A 121 9.42 10.40 24.52
C GLN A 121 8.66 10.40 23.19
N PRO A 122 8.03 9.29 22.78
CA PRO A 122 7.47 9.14 21.42
C PRO A 122 6.28 10.08 21.17
N TRP A 123 5.59 10.48 22.23
CA TRP A 123 4.50 11.47 22.21
C TRP A 123 4.99 12.91 22.48
N SER A 124 6.26 13.22 22.24
CA SER A 124 6.80 14.57 22.41
C SER A 124 7.22 15.20 21.08
N THR A 125 7.25 16.53 21.07
CA THR A 125 7.78 17.33 19.96
C THR A 125 9.31 17.42 19.97
N SER A 126 9.95 17.07 21.08
CA SER A 126 11.41 16.95 21.21
C SER A 126 11.95 15.83 20.32
N ARG A 127 13.11 16.06 19.69
CA ARG A 127 13.84 15.08 18.87
C ARG A 127 15.12 14.56 19.52
N LEU A 128 15.40 15.01 20.75
CA LEU A 128 16.57 14.56 21.49
C LEU A 128 16.39 13.09 21.90
N PRO A 129 17.49 12.30 21.93
CA PRO A 129 17.45 10.88 22.30
C PRO A 129 17.19 10.65 23.80
N TYR A 130 16.94 11.71 24.56
CA TYR A 130 16.76 11.69 26.00
C TYR A 130 15.69 12.70 26.43
N HIS A 131 15.21 12.56 27.66
CA HIS A 131 14.39 13.58 28.32
C HIS A 131 14.83 13.79 29.78
N LEU A 132 14.38 14.88 30.38
CA LEU A 132 14.68 15.20 31.76
C LEU A 132 13.49 14.91 32.67
N ARG A 133 13.79 14.38 33.85
CA ARG A 133 12.81 14.19 34.91
C ARG A 133 13.24 14.92 36.16
N ILE A 134 12.33 15.71 36.71
CA ILE A 134 12.51 16.41 37.98
C ILE A 134 11.73 15.63 39.05
N LYS A 135 12.45 15.02 39.99
CA LYS A 135 11.89 14.33 41.15
C LYS A 135 12.18 15.12 42.41
N GLY A 136 11.21 15.20 43.32
CA GLY A 136 11.43 15.62 44.71
C GLY A 136 12.07 14.50 45.52
N THR A 137 13.31 14.12 45.24
CA THR A 137 14.05 13.14 46.05
C THR A 137 14.88 13.83 47.13
N VAL A 138 14.82 13.29 48.35
CA VAL A 138 15.67 13.69 49.47
C VAL A 138 17.14 13.59 49.06
N GLY A 139 17.89 14.70 49.10
CA GLY A 139 19.34 14.74 48.85
C GLY A 139 19.80 15.31 47.50
N ILE A 140 18.92 15.59 46.54
CA ILE A 140 19.28 16.27 45.28
C ILE A 140 18.42 17.53 45.14
N GLN A 141 19.05 18.71 45.25
CA GLN A 141 18.36 19.99 45.05
C GLN A 141 18.34 20.33 43.55
N VAL A 142 17.21 20.07 42.89
CA VAL A 142 17.00 20.59 41.53
C VAL A 142 16.84 22.10 41.62
N LEU A 143 17.72 22.83 40.95
CA LEU A 143 17.68 24.29 40.89
C LEU A 143 17.08 24.71 39.54
N VAL A 144 15.95 25.41 39.59
CA VAL A 144 15.41 26.15 38.44
C VAL A 144 15.63 27.63 38.71
N GLN A 145 16.38 28.29 37.82
CA GLN A 145 16.76 29.70 37.93
C GLN A 145 16.38 30.46 36.65
N LYS A 146 15.74 31.62 36.81
CA LYS A 146 15.49 32.53 35.68
C LYS A 146 16.78 33.21 35.23
N LEU A 147 16.89 33.41 33.93
CA LEU A 147 18.03 34.04 33.28
C LEU A 147 17.58 35.30 32.55
N GLU A 148 18.49 36.27 32.43
CA GLU A 148 18.28 37.46 31.61
C GLU A 148 18.72 37.25 30.15
N SER A 149 19.78 36.45 29.96
CA SER A 149 20.35 36.13 28.65
C SER A 149 20.99 34.74 28.63
N LEU A 150 21.29 34.25 27.43
CA LEU A 150 22.01 33.00 27.19
C LEU A 150 23.31 33.28 26.41
N PRO A 151 24.38 32.51 26.63
CA PRO A 151 25.68 32.78 26.01
C PRO A 151 25.70 32.51 24.50
N TRP A 152 24.74 31.76 23.96
CA TRP A 152 24.61 31.45 22.53
C TRP A 152 23.51 32.23 21.80
N GLY A 153 23.04 33.34 22.38
CA GLY A 153 22.00 34.19 21.79
C GLY A 153 20.58 33.84 22.24
N GLN A 154 19.60 34.56 21.69
CA GLN A 154 18.20 34.46 22.10
C GLN A 154 17.49 33.27 21.41
N PRO A 155 16.96 32.30 22.17
CA PRO A 155 16.12 31.23 21.61
C PRO A 155 14.79 31.78 21.09
N PRO A 156 14.13 31.07 20.16
CA PRO A 156 12.88 31.51 19.55
C PRO A 156 11.81 31.73 20.61
N ALA A 157 10.91 32.70 20.35
CA ALA A 157 9.78 32.99 21.23
C ALA A 157 8.77 31.83 21.29
N HIS A 158 8.73 31.00 20.24
CA HIS A 158 7.81 29.89 20.08
C HIS A 158 8.55 28.57 19.86
N HIS A 159 7.85 27.46 20.05
CA HIS A 159 8.37 26.15 19.70
C HIS A 159 8.70 26.12 18.19
N PRO A 160 9.84 25.55 17.78
CA PRO A 160 10.17 25.31 16.37
C PRO A 160 8.98 24.68 15.61
N LEU A 161 8.63 25.31 14.48
CA LEU A 161 7.45 24.95 13.69
C LEU A 161 7.84 24.02 12.54
N VAL A 162 6.93 23.10 12.23
CA VAL A 162 7.00 22.27 11.03
C VAL A 162 6.09 22.89 9.98
N SER A 163 6.65 23.13 8.80
CA SER A 163 5.89 23.62 7.66
C SER A 163 4.99 22.52 7.07
N LEU A 164 3.84 22.90 6.53
CA LEU A 164 2.87 21.95 5.98
C LEU A 164 3.44 21.12 4.82
N ASP A 165 4.28 21.73 3.98
CA ASP A 165 4.98 21.05 2.87
C ASP A 165 5.97 19.97 3.36
N SER A 166 6.47 20.09 4.60
CA SER A 166 7.41 19.14 5.20
C SER A 166 6.73 17.93 5.83
N LEU A 167 5.39 17.88 5.91
CA LEU A 167 4.66 16.77 6.54
C LEU A 167 4.95 15.41 5.88
N ALA A 168 5.30 15.39 4.59
CA ALA A 168 5.73 14.19 3.89
C ALA A 168 6.91 13.48 4.58
N ARG A 169 7.84 14.26 5.14
CA ARG A 169 9.07 13.79 5.80
C ARG A 169 8.90 13.47 7.29
N VAL A 170 7.79 13.88 7.90
CA VAL A 170 7.48 13.62 9.31
C VAL A 170 7.06 12.16 9.48
N LYS A 171 7.40 11.47 10.58
CA LYS A 171 6.94 10.09 10.80
C LYS A 171 5.44 10.05 11.14
N ASP A 172 4.78 8.94 10.85
CA ASP A 172 3.39 8.74 11.28
C ASP A 172 3.29 8.78 12.82
N LYS A 173 2.15 9.29 13.32
CA LYS A 173 1.83 9.50 14.74
C LYS A 173 2.77 10.43 15.50
N GLN A 174 3.71 11.09 14.81
CA GLN A 174 4.64 12.04 15.40
C GLN A 174 3.93 13.35 15.77
N GLN A 175 4.20 13.90 16.97
CA GLN A 175 3.71 15.22 17.34
C GLN A 175 4.58 16.34 16.76
N VAL A 176 3.94 17.40 16.28
CA VAL A 176 4.56 18.60 15.70
C VAL A 176 3.85 19.87 16.18
N CYS A 177 4.47 21.02 15.94
CA CYS A 177 3.83 22.33 16.08
C CYS A 177 3.76 22.99 14.70
N VAL A 178 2.64 23.60 14.37
CA VAL A 178 2.36 24.15 13.03
C VAL A 178 1.72 25.51 13.19
N ALA A 179 2.02 26.44 12.28
CA ALA A 179 1.26 27.67 12.14
C ALA A 179 0.69 27.76 10.72
N ALA A 180 -0.60 28.03 10.61
CA ALA A 180 -1.33 28.01 9.35
C ALA A 180 -2.61 28.86 9.44
N GLN A 181 -3.13 29.26 8.28
CA GLN A 181 -4.42 29.92 8.18
C GLN A 181 -5.55 28.88 8.05
N VAL A 182 -6.70 29.13 8.67
CA VAL A 182 -7.93 28.37 8.41
C VAL A 182 -8.43 28.73 7.01
N ALA A 183 -8.39 27.80 6.07
CA ALA A 183 -8.91 28.01 4.72
C ALA A 183 -10.41 27.71 4.66
N GLU A 184 -10.83 26.60 5.27
CA GLU A 184 -12.22 26.16 5.30
C GLU A 184 -12.53 25.62 6.69
N ASN A 185 -13.72 25.94 7.23
CA ASN A 185 -14.17 25.42 8.51
C ASN A 185 -15.67 25.09 8.45
N PRO A 186 -16.05 23.81 8.34
CA PRO A 186 -17.45 23.40 8.28
C PRO A 186 -18.15 23.43 9.66
N GLY A 187 -17.43 23.75 10.74
CA GLY A 187 -17.94 23.70 12.09
C GLY A 187 -17.86 22.31 12.73
N SER A 188 -18.51 22.17 13.89
CA SER A 188 -18.55 20.94 14.69
C SER A 188 -19.75 20.08 14.27
N THR A 189 -19.52 18.79 14.07
CA THR A 189 -20.55 17.80 13.70
C THR A 189 -20.50 16.62 14.65
N GLU A 190 -21.66 16.09 15.03
CA GLU A 190 -21.73 14.92 15.93
C GLU A 190 -21.56 13.63 15.11
N ARG A 191 -20.71 12.71 15.58
CA ARG A 191 -20.51 11.38 14.96
C ARG A 191 -20.55 10.27 16.01
N ASP A 192 -21.15 9.15 15.63
CA ASP A 192 -21.10 7.93 16.43
C ASP A 192 -19.70 7.29 16.34
N VAL A 193 -19.05 7.14 17.50
CA VAL A 193 -17.76 6.46 17.63
C VAL A 193 -17.96 5.11 18.29
N GLN A 194 -17.47 4.07 17.62
CA GLN A 194 -17.56 2.69 18.08
C GLN A 194 -17.03 2.58 19.53
N ASN A 195 -17.88 2.08 20.44
CA ASN A 195 -17.58 1.89 21.87
C ASN A 195 -17.34 3.18 22.70
N GLN A 196 -17.58 4.38 22.15
CA GLN A 196 -17.41 5.66 22.88
C GLN A 196 -18.62 6.60 22.77
N GLY A 197 -19.69 6.15 22.11
CA GLY A 197 -20.91 6.92 21.90
C GLY A 197 -20.73 8.08 20.93
N ARG A 198 -21.66 9.03 20.95
CA ARG A 198 -21.61 10.22 20.12
C ARG A 198 -20.51 11.17 20.58
N GLN A 199 -19.72 11.66 19.63
CA GLN A 199 -18.61 12.57 19.87
C GLN A 199 -18.62 13.67 18.79
N ASN A 200 -18.33 14.91 19.20
CA ASN A 200 -18.16 16.02 18.27
C ASN A 200 -16.84 15.91 17.50
N VAL A 201 -16.88 16.22 16.21
CA VAL A 201 -15.71 16.32 15.32
C VAL A 201 -15.81 17.57 14.45
N CYS A 202 -14.69 18.29 14.32
CA CYS A 202 -14.53 19.41 13.41
C CYS A 202 -13.45 19.05 12.38
N ASN A 203 -13.80 19.20 11.09
CA ASN A 203 -12.95 18.86 9.96
C ASN A 203 -12.55 20.11 9.17
N ALA A 204 -11.71 20.95 9.76
CA ALA A 204 -11.24 22.17 9.10
C ALA A 204 -10.09 21.88 8.11
N VAL A 205 -9.92 22.75 7.12
CA VAL A 205 -8.77 22.75 6.21
C VAL A 205 -7.86 23.92 6.58
N LEU A 206 -6.58 23.64 6.80
CA LEU A 206 -5.56 24.64 7.05
C LEU A 206 -4.67 24.83 5.84
N GLN A 207 -4.21 26.07 5.64
CA GLN A 207 -3.35 26.46 4.54
C GLN A 207 -2.09 27.17 5.05
N GLN A 208 -0.96 26.82 4.45
CA GLN A 208 0.31 27.51 4.60
C GLN A 208 1.01 27.53 3.25
N GLY A 209 1.28 28.73 2.73
CA GLY A 209 1.80 28.86 1.38
C GLY A 209 0.83 28.31 0.33
N GLY A 210 1.37 27.49 -0.57
CA GLY A 210 0.60 26.70 -1.54
C GLY A 210 0.20 25.31 -1.06
N THR A 211 0.25 25.03 0.24
CA THR A 211 -0.08 23.69 0.79
C THR A 211 -1.31 23.76 1.67
N ARG A 212 -2.25 22.82 1.46
CA ARG A 212 -3.46 22.63 2.28
C ARG A 212 -3.45 21.27 2.95
N VAL A 213 -3.93 21.20 4.20
CA VAL A 213 -4.04 19.96 4.96
C VAL A 213 -5.35 19.95 5.76
N ARG A 214 -6.03 18.80 5.84
CA ARG A 214 -7.16 18.63 6.74
C ARG A 214 -6.71 18.47 8.19
N CYS A 215 -7.48 19.03 9.10
CA CYS A 215 -7.40 18.80 10.54
C CYS A 215 -8.69 18.14 11.01
N ALA A 216 -8.58 16.98 11.68
CA ALA A 216 -9.72 16.26 12.23
C ALA A 216 -9.64 16.26 13.77
N PHE A 217 -10.29 17.23 14.40
CA PHE A 217 -10.23 17.43 15.84
C PHE A 217 -11.50 16.94 16.50
N TRP A 218 -11.37 16.32 17.68
CA TRP A 218 -12.46 15.63 18.37
C TRP A 218 -12.77 16.27 19.73
N ARG A 219 -14.00 16.07 20.21
CA ARG A 219 -14.48 16.51 21.55
C ARG A 219 -14.35 18.02 21.72
N GLY A 220 -13.94 18.49 22.91
CA GLY A 220 -13.76 19.91 23.17
C GLY A 220 -12.78 20.62 22.21
N PHE A 221 -11.86 19.90 21.56
CA PHE A 221 -11.02 20.48 20.52
C PHE A 221 -11.77 20.71 19.20
N ALA A 222 -12.78 19.88 18.91
CA ALA A 222 -13.69 20.12 17.79
C ALA A 222 -14.43 21.45 17.97
N ASP A 223 -14.98 21.66 19.16
CA ASP A 223 -15.76 22.85 19.47
C ASP A 223 -14.86 24.11 19.50
N GLN A 224 -13.64 24.00 20.05
CA GLN A 224 -12.66 25.10 20.01
C GLN A 224 -12.17 25.45 18.61
N LEU A 225 -12.05 24.46 17.71
CA LEU A 225 -11.66 24.71 16.32
C LEU A 225 -12.83 25.26 15.52
N ALA A 226 -14.05 24.80 15.78
CA ALA A 226 -15.26 25.23 15.09
C ALA A 226 -15.57 26.73 15.27
N THR A 227 -15.10 27.36 16.36
CA THR A 227 -15.26 28.81 16.58
C THR A 227 -14.30 29.68 15.76
N ARG A 228 -13.37 29.07 14.99
CA ARG A 228 -12.35 29.80 14.24
C ARG A 228 -12.80 30.03 12.79
N GLU A 229 -13.10 31.27 12.45
CA GLU A 229 -13.58 31.62 11.11
C GLU A 229 -12.51 31.40 10.03
N PRO A 230 -12.91 31.06 8.78
CA PRO A 230 -12.02 31.08 7.63
C PRO A 230 -11.26 32.42 7.53
N GLY A 231 -9.98 32.35 7.23
CA GLY A 231 -9.06 33.50 7.20
C GLY A 231 -8.29 33.75 8.50
N THR A 232 -8.69 33.13 9.61
CA THR A 232 -7.99 33.22 10.90
C THR A 232 -6.65 32.48 10.85
N CYS A 233 -5.57 33.10 11.33
CA CYS A 233 -4.28 32.42 11.49
C CYS A 233 -4.18 31.79 12.88
N LEU A 234 -3.80 30.52 12.92
CA LEU A 234 -3.69 29.73 14.15
C LEU A 234 -2.25 29.25 14.37
N LEU A 235 -1.89 29.15 15.65
CA LEU A 235 -0.73 28.41 16.11
C LEU A 235 -1.21 27.13 16.81
N LEU A 236 -0.91 25.98 16.20
CA LEU A 236 -1.28 24.67 16.71
C LEU A 236 -0.07 24.00 17.35
N LEU A 237 -0.15 23.78 18.66
CA LEU A 237 0.92 23.14 19.41
C LEU A 237 0.58 21.68 19.68
N GLN A 238 1.58 20.81 19.52
CA GLN A 238 1.48 19.38 19.82
C GLN A 238 0.32 18.66 19.10
N VAL A 239 0.10 19.00 17.82
CA VAL A 239 -0.79 18.24 16.94
C VAL A 239 -0.10 16.96 16.47
N GLN A 240 -0.86 15.91 16.27
CA GLN A 240 -0.34 14.64 15.78
C GLN A 240 -0.45 14.58 14.26
N VAL A 241 0.64 14.22 13.58
CA VAL A 241 0.59 13.89 12.16
C VAL A 241 0.04 12.48 12.00
N GLU A 242 -0.97 12.34 11.15
CA GLU A 242 -1.50 11.05 10.73
C GLU A 242 -1.24 10.87 9.24
N LYS A 243 -0.45 9.85 8.89
CA LYS A 243 -0.32 9.40 7.51
C LYS A 243 -1.46 8.44 7.20
N LYS A 244 -2.33 8.81 6.28
CA LYS A 244 -3.28 7.87 5.69
C LYS A 244 -2.57 7.11 4.56
N LYS A 245 -3.08 5.93 4.25
CA LYS A 245 -2.33 4.93 3.48
C LYS A 245 -2.14 5.30 1.99
N GLU A 246 -2.87 6.28 1.45
CA GLU A 246 -2.70 6.79 0.08
C GLU A 246 -1.60 7.86 -0.05
N GLY A 247 -0.73 7.98 0.96
CA GLY A 247 0.23 9.06 1.02
C GLY A 247 -0.46 10.41 1.21
N SER A 248 -1.59 10.42 1.91
CA SER A 248 -2.28 11.65 2.32
C SER A 248 -2.03 11.91 3.80
N TRP A 249 -2.01 13.18 4.21
CA TRP A 249 -1.61 13.59 5.55
C TRP A 249 -2.72 14.38 6.23
N GLU A 250 -2.99 14.06 7.49
CA GLU A 250 -3.97 14.76 8.33
C GLU A 250 -3.32 15.18 9.64
N LEU A 251 -3.83 16.26 10.24
CA LEU A 251 -3.46 16.67 11.59
C LEU A 251 -4.57 16.32 12.58
N GLY A 252 -4.23 15.55 13.61
CA GLY A 252 -5.13 15.13 14.69
C GLY A 252 -4.84 15.85 16.00
N SER A 253 -5.87 16.00 16.83
CA SER A 253 -5.76 16.51 18.20
C SER A 253 -5.51 15.38 19.21
N LEU A 254 -4.61 15.61 20.17
CA LEU A 254 -4.39 14.78 21.35
C LEU A 254 -4.70 15.58 22.62
N ARG A 255 -4.67 14.92 23.79
CA ARG A 255 -4.90 15.58 25.09
C ARG A 255 -3.97 16.77 25.36
N ALA A 256 -2.76 16.76 24.80
CA ALA A 256 -1.77 17.83 24.98
C ALA A 256 -1.84 18.93 23.91
N THR A 257 -2.73 18.80 22.92
CA THR A 257 -2.86 19.77 21.83
C THR A 257 -3.37 21.11 22.36
N GLN A 258 -2.82 22.21 21.84
CA GLN A 258 -3.28 23.56 22.12
C GLN A 258 -3.58 24.29 20.82
N ILE A 259 -4.67 25.04 20.80
CA ILE A 259 -5.11 25.89 19.68
C ILE A 259 -4.99 27.33 20.13
N LEU A 260 -4.01 28.05 19.62
CA LEU A 260 -3.71 29.43 20.00
C LEU A 260 -3.90 30.35 18.79
N ASP A 261 -4.19 31.62 19.08
CA ASP A 261 -4.14 32.66 18.05
C ASP A 261 -2.69 32.85 17.59
N CYS A 262 -2.51 33.10 16.29
CA CYS A 262 -1.17 33.30 15.75
C CYS A 262 -0.62 34.66 16.24
N PRO A 263 0.61 34.72 16.77
CA PRO A 263 1.27 35.98 17.10
C PRO A 263 1.38 36.90 15.88
N VAL A 264 1.22 38.21 16.07
CA VAL A 264 1.16 39.22 14.99
C VAL A 264 2.32 39.09 13.99
N GLU A 265 3.54 38.88 14.48
CA GLU A 265 4.73 38.73 13.63
C GLU A 265 4.68 37.48 12.74
N LEU A 266 4.13 36.38 13.27
CA LEU A 266 4.02 35.12 12.55
C LEU A 266 2.82 35.15 11.59
N GLU A 267 1.73 35.79 11.99
CA GLU A 267 0.58 36.04 11.13
C GLU A 267 0.97 36.85 9.89
N ALA A 268 1.71 37.94 10.05
CA ALA A 268 2.19 38.75 8.93
C ALA A 268 3.03 37.92 7.94
N LYS A 269 3.92 37.06 8.46
CA LYS A 269 4.72 36.14 7.64
C LYS A 269 3.88 35.07 6.94
N LEU A 270 2.86 34.53 7.60
CA LEU A 270 1.96 33.56 6.98
C LEU A 270 1.18 34.21 5.85
N ARG A 271 0.57 35.38 6.11
CA ARG A 271 -0.24 36.12 5.13
C ARG A 271 0.56 36.54 3.90
N GLY A 272 1.79 37.01 4.09
CA GLY A 272 2.67 37.40 2.98
C GLY A 272 3.09 36.24 2.06
N ASN A 273 2.96 34.99 2.53
CA ASN A 273 3.34 33.80 1.76
C ASN A 273 2.14 33.01 1.22
N LEU A 274 0.89 33.41 1.53
CA LEU A 274 -0.30 32.69 1.07
C LEU A 274 -0.44 32.79 -0.45
N LYS A 275 -0.77 31.65 -1.09
CA LYS A 275 -1.17 31.58 -2.50
C LYS A 275 -2.69 31.49 -2.63
N GLU A 276 -3.22 31.89 -3.78
CA GLU A 276 -4.64 31.72 -4.10
C GLU A 276 -5.05 30.23 -4.10
N ALA A 277 -6.33 29.98 -3.78
CA ALA A 277 -6.87 28.64 -3.58
C ALA A 277 -6.67 27.70 -4.79
N SER A 278 -6.68 28.23 -6.00
CA SER A 278 -6.49 27.49 -7.26
C SER A 278 -5.06 26.96 -7.45
N GLU A 279 -4.06 27.56 -6.81
CA GLU A 279 -2.66 27.13 -6.88
C GLU A 279 -2.25 26.20 -5.73
N CYS A 280 -3.19 25.82 -4.85
CA CYS A 280 -2.86 25.08 -3.63
C CYS A 280 -2.93 23.56 -3.81
N ARG A 281 -1.90 22.85 -3.33
CA ARG A 281 -1.87 21.38 -3.25
C ARG A 281 -2.54 20.91 -1.96
N MET A 282 -3.58 20.08 -2.08
CA MET A 282 -4.22 19.44 -0.93
C MET A 282 -3.51 18.13 -0.57
N LEU A 283 -2.90 18.08 0.60
CA LEU A 283 -2.20 16.89 1.10
C LEU A 283 -3.15 15.77 1.56
N THR A 284 -4.42 16.07 1.79
CA THR A 284 -5.44 15.08 2.17
C THR A 284 -6.20 14.45 1.02
N GLN A 285 -6.12 15.04 -0.17
CA GLN A 285 -6.70 14.51 -1.40
C GLN A 285 -5.57 14.47 -2.42
N VAL A 286 -4.84 13.35 -2.44
CA VAL A 286 -3.98 13.06 -3.59
C VAL A 286 -4.96 12.68 -4.71
N PRO A 287 -4.98 13.39 -5.85
CA PRO A 287 -5.82 12.97 -6.97
C PRO A 287 -5.50 11.51 -7.30
N GLY A 288 -6.52 10.66 -7.35
CA GLY A 288 -6.35 9.30 -7.82
C GLY A 288 -5.69 9.33 -9.19
N ARG A 289 -4.57 8.62 -9.35
CA ARG A 289 -3.90 8.53 -10.65
C ARG A 289 -4.89 7.92 -11.64
N ASN A 290 -5.21 8.63 -12.73
CA ASN A 290 -6.01 8.06 -13.81
C ASN A 290 -5.18 7.00 -14.52
N TRP A 291 -5.31 5.75 -14.08
CA TRP A 291 -4.53 4.64 -14.62
C TRP A 291 -4.84 4.39 -16.10
N LYS A 292 -6.03 4.74 -16.60
CA LYS A 292 -6.39 4.61 -18.01
C LYS A 292 -5.56 5.52 -18.91
N GLU A 293 -5.34 6.76 -18.51
CA GLU A 293 -4.57 7.76 -19.29
C GLU A 293 -3.08 7.81 -18.92
N CYS A 294 -2.69 7.14 -17.84
CA CYS A 294 -1.30 7.08 -17.38
C CYS A 294 -0.35 6.55 -18.46
N GLU A 295 0.75 7.25 -18.70
CA GLU A 295 1.83 6.74 -19.54
C GLU A 295 2.37 5.42 -18.98
N ALA A 296 2.67 4.46 -19.85
CA ALA A 296 3.13 3.14 -19.45
C ALA A 296 4.09 2.55 -20.49
N VAL A 297 5.06 1.76 -20.01
CA VAL A 297 6.04 1.08 -20.84
C VAL A 297 5.47 -0.26 -21.33
N SER A 298 5.42 -0.48 -22.64
CA SER A 298 5.09 -1.80 -23.20
C SER A 298 6.09 -2.87 -22.73
N SER A 299 5.61 -3.98 -22.17
CA SER A 299 6.44 -5.09 -21.71
C SER A 299 5.71 -6.43 -21.82
N SER A 300 6.45 -7.53 -21.92
CA SER A 300 5.94 -8.89 -21.74
C SER A 300 5.80 -9.22 -20.25
N LEU A 301 4.93 -10.18 -19.90
CA LEU A 301 4.79 -10.63 -18.52
C LEU A 301 6.06 -11.33 -18.06
N SER A 302 6.60 -12.21 -18.90
CA SER A 302 7.86 -12.93 -18.65
C SER A 302 9.03 -12.01 -18.26
N SER A 303 9.22 -10.89 -18.97
CA SER A 303 10.26 -9.91 -18.64
C SER A 303 10.07 -9.26 -17.26
N LEU A 304 8.84 -8.97 -16.87
CA LEU A 304 8.55 -8.38 -15.57
C LEU A 304 8.66 -9.39 -14.43
N VAL A 305 8.24 -10.63 -14.66
CA VAL A 305 8.40 -11.72 -13.67
C VAL A 305 9.87 -11.99 -13.42
N ALA A 306 10.69 -12.06 -14.45
CA ALA A 306 12.13 -12.27 -14.29
C ALA A 306 12.83 -11.11 -13.54
N ALA A 307 12.24 -9.90 -13.56
CA ALA A 307 12.69 -8.77 -12.76
C ALA A 307 12.30 -8.87 -11.27
N ILE A 308 11.32 -9.71 -10.91
CA ILE A 308 10.98 -9.99 -9.51
C ILE A 308 12.09 -10.85 -8.91
N VAL A 309 12.77 -10.34 -7.89
CA VAL A 309 13.79 -11.08 -7.15
C VAL A 309 13.27 -11.38 -5.74
N PRO A 310 13.20 -12.65 -5.32
CA PRO A 310 12.89 -13.00 -3.94
C PRO A 310 13.82 -12.28 -2.95
N GLY A 311 13.25 -11.72 -1.88
CA GLY A 311 14.00 -11.07 -0.80
C GLY A 311 14.54 -9.67 -1.09
N HIS A 312 14.19 -9.03 -2.22
CA HIS A 312 14.64 -7.68 -2.56
C HIS A 312 13.48 -6.69 -2.73
N LEU A 313 13.30 -5.81 -1.73
CA LEU A 313 12.25 -4.79 -1.67
C LEU A 313 12.67 -3.44 -2.30
N ARG A 314 13.28 -3.47 -3.49
CA ARG A 314 13.60 -2.21 -4.18
C ARG A 314 12.35 -1.67 -4.87
N LYS A 315 11.93 -0.46 -4.49
CA LYS A 315 10.80 0.23 -5.12
C LYS A 315 11.13 0.54 -6.57
N LEU A 316 10.21 0.14 -7.45
CA LEU A 316 10.22 0.42 -8.87
C LEU A 316 8.95 1.19 -9.17
N SER A 317 9.09 2.45 -9.57
CA SER A 317 8.00 3.41 -9.73
C SER A 317 7.35 3.37 -11.12
N THR A 318 7.94 2.67 -12.08
CA THR A 318 7.44 2.58 -13.45
C THR A 318 6.12 1.81 -13.56
N VAL A 319 5.26 2.29 -14.48
CA VAL A 319 4.02 1.62 -14.90
C VAL A 319 4.27 0.87 -16.19
N PHE A 320 3.87 -0.38 -16.26
CA PHE A 320 4.04 -1.23 -17.44
C PHE A 320 2.69 -1.57 -18.05
N ARG A 321 2.60 -1.57 -19.38
CA ARG A 321 1.45 -2.05 -20.14
C ARG A 321 1.80 -3.41 -20.72
N ILE A 322 1.01 -4.42 -20.37
CA ILE A 322 1.13 -5.78 -20.90
C ILE A 322 -0.14 -6.08 -21.69
N SER A 323 0.01 -6.54 -22.92
CA SER A 323 -1.11 -6.84 -23.82
C SER A 323 -1.15 -8.33 -24.13
N GLY A 324 -2.32 -8.84 -24.53
CA GLY A 324 -2.49 -10.23 -24.93
C GLY A 324 -2.50 -11.23 -23.77
N LEU A 325 -2.78 -10.75 -22.55
CA LEU A 325 -2.85 -11.57 -21.35
C LEU A 325 -4.12 -12.42 -21.34
N GLN A 326 -4.01 -13.67 -20.90
CA GLN A 326 -5.17 -14.49 -20.55
C GLN A 326 -5.22 -14.67 -19.03
N ILE A 327 -6.43 -14.69 -18.47
CA ILE A 327 -6.65 -15.00 -17.05
C ILE A 327 -7.08 -16.47 -16.96
N MET A 328 -6.21 -17.31 -16.41
CA MET A 328 -6.43 -18.77 -16.33
C MET A 328 -7.24 -19.19 -15.11
N GLY A 329 -7.15 -18.43 -14.03
CA GLY A 329 -7.79 -18.82 -12.78
C GLY A 329 -7.73 -17.74 -11.71
N LEU A 330 -8.48 -17.97 -10.63
CA LEU A 330 -8.42 -17.19 -9.41
C LEU A 330 -7.72 -18.03 -8.34
N SER A 331 -6.56 -17.57 -7.87
CA SER A 331 -5.80 -18.25 -6.80
C SER A 331 -6.36 -17.95 -5.41
N SER A 332 -6.91 -16.75 -5.20
CA SER A 332 -7.63 -16.40 -3.98
C SER A 332 -8.60 -15.25 -4.24
N VAL A 333 -9.72 -15.28 -3.53
CA VAL A 333 -10.69 -14.19 -3.48
C VAL A 333 -10.80 -13.75 -2.03
N ARG A 334 -10.78 -12.44 -1.78
CA ARG A 334 -10.97 -11.89 -0.44
C ARG A 334 -11.95 -10.73 -0.46
N SER A 335 -12.79 -10.71 0.56
CA SER A 335 -13.66 -9.60 0.94
C SER A 335 -13.05 -8.84 2.11
N ASP A 336 -13.53 -7.63 2.38
CA ASP A 336 -12.96 -6.68 3.37
C ASP A 336 -12.78 -7.19 4.82
N SER A 337 -13.19 -8.42 5.13
CA SER A 337 -13.01 -9.06 6.44
C SER A 337 -11.63 -9.69 6.68
N ASP A 338 -10.81 -9.94 5.65
CA ASP A 338 -9.67 -10.86 5.77
C ASP A 338 -8.31 -10.21 5.43
N ASP A 339 -7.64 -9.63 6.43
CA ASP A 339 -6.20 -9.26 6.57
C ASP A 339 -5.38 -8.68 5.38
N TRP A 340 -5.98 -8.44 4.22
CA TRP A 340 -5.43 -7.78 3.01
C TRP A 340 -6.22 -6.53 2.63
N ALA A 341 -7.02 -5.99 3.57
CA ALA A 341 -7.94 -4.87 3.35
C ALA A 341 -7.24 -3.67 2.70
N HIS A 342 -7.81 -3.20 1.59
CA HIS A 342 -7.43 -1.90 1.03
C HIS A 342 -7.75 -0.82 2.09
N PRO A 343 -6.89 0.19 2.25
CA PRO A 343 -7.09 1.33 3.14
C PRO A 343 -8.48 1.94 3.23
N ASP A 344 -9.23 1.90 2.13
CA ASP A 344 -10.48 2.64 1.94
C ASP A 344 -11.72 1.75 2.12
N ALA A 345 -11.53 0.55 2.68
CA ALA A 345 -12.63 -0.31 3.12
C ALA A 345 -13.28 0.30 4.38
N THR A 346 -13.99 1.42 4.21
CA THR A 346 -14.67 2.10 5.32
C THR A 346 -16.13 1.69 5.49
N GLN A 347 -16.82 1.13 4.48
CA GLN A 347 -18.15 0.49 4.60
C GLN A 347 -18.77 -0.03 3.25
N GLU A 348 -17.98 -0.59 2.33
CA GLU A 348 -18.50 -1.08 1.03
C GLU A 348 -18.04 -2.51 0.77
N ASN A 349 -18.88 -3.37 0.18
CA ASN A 349 -18.55 -4.74 -0.21
C ASN A 349 -17.50 -4.75 -1.34
N ARG A 350 -16.21 -4.63 -1.01
CA ARG A 350 -15.12 -4.61 -2.00
C ARG A 350 -14.44 -5.98 -2.09
N LEU A 351 -13.98 -6.31 -3.29
CA LEU A 351 -13.22 -7.52 -3.57
C LEU A 351 -11.76 -7.18 -3.85
N ALA A 352 -10.88 -8.03 -3.34
CA ALA A 352 -9.53 -8.18 -3.86
C ALA A 352 -9.38 -9.62 -4.38
N LEU A 353 -9.04 -9.76 -5.66
CA LEU A 353 -8.80 -11.05 -6.29
C LEU A 353 -7.32 -11.18 -6.58
N ARG A 354 -6.79 -12.37 -6.37
CA ARG A 354 -5.47 -12.73 -6.88
C ARG A 354 -5.68 -13.66 -8.07
N ALA A 355 -5.53 -13.13 -9.29
CA ALA A 355 -5.76 -13.88 -10.52
C ALA A 355 -4.43 -14.34 -11.13
N ILE A 356 -4.48 -15.49 -11.81
CA ILE A 356 -3.34 -16.05 -12.54
C ILE A 356 -3.42 -15.53 -13.97
N PHE A 357 -2.54 -14.57 -14.28
CA PHE A 357 -2.34 -14.06 -15.62
C PHE A 357 -1.28 -14.90 -16.32
N VAL A 358 -1.51 -15.19 -17.58
CA VAL A 358 -0.57 -15.93 -18.42
C VAL A 358 -0.35 -15.18 -19.74
N ASP A 359 0.89 -15.17 -20.20
CA ASP A 359 1.23 -14.87 -21.58
C ASP A 359 1.75 -16.15 -22.28
N SER A 360 2.43 -16.00 -23.42
CA SER A 360 3.03 -17.11 -24.14
C SER A 360 4.12 -17.83 -23.36
N ASP A 361 4.81 -17.14 -22.46
CA ASP A 361 6.11 -17.54 -21.94
C ASP A 361 6.12 -17.75 -20.43
N CYS A 362 5.19 -17.14 -19.70
CA CYS A 362 5.16 -17.14 -18.25
C CYS A 362 3.74 -17.05 -17.69
N GLN A 363 3.58 -17.54 -16.46
CA GLN A 363 2.43 -17.29 -15.61
C GLN A 363 2.83 -16.48 -14.37
N CYS A 364 1.98 -15.52 -14.00
CA CYS A 364 2.17 -14.74 -12.79
C CYS A 364 0.84 -14.46 -12.11
N SER A 365 0.89 -14.44 -10.78
CA SER A 365 -0.23 -14.04 -9.96
C SER A 365 -0.23 -12.53 -9.77
N MET A 366 -1.31 -11.85 -10.14
CA MET A 366 -1.48 -10.42 -9.93
C MET A 366 -2.72 -10.12 -9.09
N ILE A 367 -2.67 -9.01 -8.36
CA ILE A 367 -3.79 -8.53 -7.57
C ILE A 367 -4.68 -7.62 -8.42
N LEU A 368 -5.98 -7.88 -8.43
CA LEU A 368 -7.04 -7.01 -8.95
C LEU A 368 -7.91 -6.49 -7.81
N TYR A 369 -8.31 -5.24 -7.91
CA TYR A 369 -9.23 -4.61 -6.95
C TYR A 369 -10.62 -4.46 -7.52
N HIS A 370 -11.58 -4.26 -6.61
CA HIS A 370 -13.01 -4.14 -6.87
C HIS A 370 -13.32 -3.31 -8.12
N ASP A 371 -12.80 -2.08 -8.20
CA ASP A 371 -13.10 -1.18 -9.31
C ASP A 371 -12.63 -1.73 -10.66
N THR A 372 -11.47 -2.40 -10.69
CA THR A 372 -10.95 -3.06 -11.89
C THR A 372 -11.82 -4.24 -12.31
N ILE A 373 -12.39 -4.95 -11.34
CA ILE A 373 -13.27 -6.10 -11.56
C ILE A 373 -14.64 -5.61 -12.06
N ALA A 374 -15.26 -4.68 -11.33
CA ALA A 374 -16.59 -4.15 -11.63
C ALA A 374 -16.66 -3.39 -12.97
N ALA A 375 -15.55 -2.78 -13.40
CA ALA A 375 -15.48 -2.13 -14.72
C ALA A 375 -15.54 -3.13 -15.89
N ASN A 376 -15.21 -4.40 -15.66
CA ASN A 376 -15.03 -5.40 -16.72
C ASN A 376 -15.93 -6.64 -16.58
N VAL A 377 -16.47 -6.87 -15.39
CA VAL A 377 -17.32 -8.02 -15.06
C VAL A 377 -18.58 -7.50 -14.39
N ASP A 378 -19.74 -7.88 -14.94
CA ASP A 378 -21.03 -7.60 -14.31
C ASP A 378 -21.17 -8.42 -13.02
N LEU A 379 -20.96 -7.77 -11.87
CA LEU A 379 -21.12 -8.40 -10.56
C LEU A 379 -22.59 -8.57 -10.17
N GLY A 380 -23.53 -7.85 -10.79
CA GLY A 380 -24.96 -7.86 -10.48
C GLY A 380 -25.36 -6.94 -9.32
N GLN A 381 -26.67 -6.65 -9.21
CA GLN A 381 -27.21 -5.71 -8.21
C GLN A 381 -27.21 -6.23 -6.76
N GLU A 382 -27.23 -7.55 -6.55
CA GLU A 382 -27.22 -8.19 -5.21
C GLU A 382 -25.80 -8.62 -4.77
N PHE A 383 -24.79 -7.82 -5.11
CA PHE A 383 -23.41 -8.16 -4.79
C PHE A 383 -23.14 -8.08 -3.27
N SER A 384 -23.06 -9.25 -2.63
CA SER A 384 -22.92 -9.37 -1.17
C SER A 384 -21.48 -9.26 -0.64
N GLY A 385 -20.49 -9.08 -1.52
CA GLY A 385 -19.07 -9.07 -1.14
C GLY A 385 -18.49 -10.44 -0.80
N ARG A 386 -19.32 -11.44 -0.47
CA ARG A 386 -18.86 -12.75 0.02
C ARG A 386 -18.26 -13.59 -1.08
N ASP A 387 -17.16 -14.26 -0.73
CA ASP A 387 -16.52 -15.23 -1.58
C ASP A 387 -17.32 -16.55 -1.64
N THR A 388 -17.94 -16.83 -2.79
CA THR A 388 -18.67 -18.09 -3.05
C THR A 388 -18.17 -18.76 -4.34
N PRO A 389 -18.28 -20.10 -4.46
CA PRO A 389 -17.91 -20.81 -5.69
C PRO A 389 -18.63 -20.28 -6.95
N GLU A 390 -19.89 -19.86 -6.81
CA GLU A 390 -20.71 -19.31 -7.89
C GLU A 390 -20.18 -17.95 -8.33
N LEU A 391 -19.82 -17.08 -7.37
CA LEU A 391 -19.20 -15.79 -7.65
C LEU A 391 -17.84 -15.97 -8.33
N ARG A 392 -16.98 -16.85 -7.81
CA ARG A 392 -15.67 -17.15 -8.42
C ARG A 392 -15.83 -17.62 -9.85
N THR A 393 -16.79 -18.51 -10.11
CA THR A 393 -17.09 -19.03 -11.45
C THR A 393 -17.62 -17.93 -12.37
N LYS A 394 -18.54 -17.08 -11.88
CA LYS A 394 -19.08 -15.95 -12.64
C LYS A 394 -17.98 -14.96 -13.02
N VAL A 395 -17.16 -14.57 -12.05
CA VAL A 395 -16.06 -13.61 -12.25
C VAL A 395 -15.00 -14.17 -13.18
N LEU A 396 -14.56 -15.42 -12.94
CA LEU A 396 -13.57 -16.08 -13.80
C LEU A 396 -14.09 -16.20 -15.23
N ARG A 397 -15.36 -16.57 -15.43
CA ARG A 397 -15.98 -16.64 -16.76
C ARG A 397 -16.00 -15.28 -17.45
N GLY A 398 -16.32 -14.21 -16.72
CA GLY A 398 -16.28 -12.84 -17.26
C GLY A 398 -14.89 -12.47 -17.77
N PHE A 399 -13.85 -12.81 -17.00
CA PHE A 399 -12.46 -12.58 -17.43
C PHE A 399 -12.04 -13.47 -18.61
N GLN A 400 -12.49 -14.71 -18.62
CA GLN A 400 -12.07 -15.67 -19.63
C GLN A 400 -12.61 -15.36 -21.03
N CYS A 401 -13.69 -14.58 -21.16
CA CYS A 401 -14.29 -14.22 -22.46
C CYS A 401 -13.48 -13.23 -23.32
N ALA A 402 -12.29 -12.81 -22.88
CA ALA A 402 -11.43 -11.88 -23.61
C ALA A 402 -9.95 -12.14 -23.36
N LEU A 403 -9.11 -11.58 -24.23
CA LEU A 403 -7.73 -11.27 -23.91
C LEU A 403 -7.66 -9.88 -23.29
N TRP A 404 -6.68 -9.67 -22.43
CA TRP A 404 -6.59 -8.48 -21.61
C TRP A 404 -5.36 -7.66 -21.92
N CYS A 405 -5.53 -6.36 -21.79
CA CYS A 405 -4.47 -5.42 -21.62
C CYS A 405 -4.49 -4.93 -20.17
N ALA A 406 -3.36 -5.07 -19.47
CA ALA A 406 -3.21 -4.65 -18.09
C ALA A 406 -2.15 -3.55 -17.98
N LYS A 407 -2.44 -2.53 -17.18
CA LYS A 407 -1.40 -1.65 -16.64
C LYS A 407 -1.06 -2.10 -15.24
N VAL A 408 0.19 -2.47 -15.05
CA VAL A 408 0.70 -3.05 -13.82
C VAL A 408 1.80 -2.19 -13.22
N LYS A 409 1.98 -2.33 -11.92
CA LYS A 409 3.15 -1.80 -11.21
C LYS A 409 3.70 -2.83 -10.25
N PHE A 410 4.94 -2.63 -9.82
CA PHE A 410 5.52 -3.41 -8.75
C PHE A 410 4.97 -2.93 -7.40
N ARG A 411 4.47 -3.86 -6.61
CA ARG A 411 4.00 -3.66 -5.25
C ARG A 411 4.88 -4.42 -4.28
N GLU A 412 5.20 -3.77 -3.17
CA GLU A 412 5.88 -4.40 -2.03
C GLU A 412 4.88 -5.23 -1.22
N ASN A 413 5.19 -6.51 -1.01
CA ASN A 413 4.51 -7.38 -0.06
C ASN A 413 5.36 -7.45 1.21
N GLU A 414 5.06 -6.58 2.18
CA GLU A 414 5.82 -6.47 3.44
C GLU A 414 5.81 -7.78 4.25
N TYR A 415 4.75 -8.58 4.15
CA TYR A 415 4.62 -9.84 4.88
C TYR A 415 5.53 -10.92 4.32
N GLN A 416 5.57 -11.07 2.99
CA GLN A 416 6.40 -12.08 2.33
C GLN A 416 7.81 -11.57 1.99
N GLN A 417 8.08 -10.28 2.19
CA GLN A 417 9.34 -9.61 1.84
C GLN A 417 9.73 -9.82 0.36
N ILE A 418 8.73 -9.80 -0.52
CA ILE A 418 8.90 -9.92 -1.98
C ILE A 418 8.20 -8.77 -2.72
N MET A 419 8.62 -8.56 -3.96
CA MET A 419 7.87 -7.72 -4.90
C MET A 419 6.83 -8.59 -5.62
N GLU A 420 5.64 -8.03 -5.82
CA GLU A 420 4.55 -8.64 -6.59
C GLU A 420 4.07 -7.67 -7.68
N LEU A 421 3.39 -8.19 -8.70
CA LEU A 421 2.73 -7.36 -9.70
C LEU A 421 1.31 -7.01 -9.24
N GLU A 422 0.98 -5.74 -9.32
CA GLU A 422 -0.33 -5.20 -8.97
C GLU A 422 -0.98 -4.61 -10.22
N CYS A 423 -2.15 -5.13 -10.59
CA CYS A 423 -2.93 -4.63 -11.71
C CYS A 423 -3.70 -3.37 -11.28
N ARG A 424 -3.43 -2.25 -11.94
CA ARG A 424 -4.04 -0.95 -11.64
C ARG A 424 -5.10 -0.53 -12.65
N HIS A 425 -5.04 -1.05 -13.85
CA HIS A 425 -6.07 -0.90 -14.86
C HIS A 425 -6.08 -2.14 -15.74
N LEU A 426 -7.28 -2.57 -16.11
CA LEU A 426 -7.51 -3.74 -16.94
C LEU A 426 -8.59 -3.39 -17.94
N GLU A 427 -8.35 -3.70 -19.21
CA GLU A 427 -9.30 -3.47 -20.30
C GLU A 427 -9.23 -4.63 -21.31
N PRO A 428 -10.33 -4.98 -21.97
CA PRO A 428 -10.33 -6.02 -23.00
C PRO A 428 -9.47 -5.56 -24.19
N PHE A 429 -8.55 -6.42 -24.60
CA PHE A 429 -7.70 -6.24 -25.77
C PHE A 429 -8.34 -6.84 -27.03
N LEU A 430 -8.91 -8.04 -26.89
CA LEU A 430 -9.62 -8.77 -27.94
C LEU A 430 -10.79 -9.52 -27.30
N ASN A 431 -12.00 -9.32 -27.83
CA ASN A 431 -13.20 -10.02 -27.36
C ASN A 431 -13.57 -11.15 -28.34
N PHE A 432 -13.84 -12.35 -27.82
CA PHE A 432 -14.23 -13.49 -28.66
C PHE A 432 -15.71 -13.46 -29.06
N HIS A 433 -16.51 -12.67 -28.34
CA HIS A 433 -17.96 -12.55 -28.52
C HIS A 433 -18.43 -11.24 -29.17
N ALA A 434 -17.51 -10.35 -29.51
CA ALA A 434 -17.84 -9.09 -30.16
C ALA A 434 -16.67 -8.65 -31.04
N ALA A 435 -16.93 -7.99 -32.16
CA ALA A 435 -15.91 -7.45 -33.05
C ALA A 435 -15.21 -6.16 -32.51
N SER A 436 -14.89 -6.14 -31.21
CA SER A 436 -14.08 -5.08 -30.60
C SER A 436 -12.65 -5.57 -30.44
N SER A 437 -11.72 -4.96 -31.19
CA SER A 437 -10.29 -5.27 -31.12
C SER A 437 -9.46 -3.99 -31.23
N ASP A 438 -8.66 -3.71 -30.20
CA ASP A 438 -7.59 -2.72 -30.30
C ASP A 438 -6.32 -3.44 -30.79
N LEU A 439 -6.24 -3.66 -32.10
CA LEU A 439 -5.10 -4.32 -32.73
C LEU A 439 -3.87 -3.38 -32.76
N LEU A 440 -3.20 -3.18 -31.62
CA LEU A 440 -1.84 -2.59 -31.56
C LEU A 440 -1.16 -2.95 -30.23
N PRO A 441 -0.37 -4.05 -30.26
CA PRO A 441 1.09 -3.95 -30.30
C PRO A 441 1.75 -4.89 -31.34
N HIS A 442 1.07 -5.19 -32.46
CA HIS A 442 1.56 -6.07 -33.53
C HIS A 442 2.86 -5.60 -34.24
N MET A 443 3.49 -4.54 -33.75
CA MET A 443 4.75 -4.00 -34.28
C MET A 443 5.87 -3.94 -33.23
N LEU A 444 5.61 -4.28 -31.97
CA LEU A 444 6.62 -4.22 -30.92
C LEU A 444 7.11 -5.63 -30.61
N LYS A 445 8.28 -5.97 -31.15
CA LYS A 445 9.07 -7.11 -30.68
C LYS A 445 9.55 -6.79 -29.26
N LEU A 446 8.95 -7.44 -28.27
CA LEU A 446 9.34 -7.28 -26.87
C LEU A 446 10.31 -8.40 -26.49
N PRO A 447 11.27 -8.14 -25.60
CA PRO A 447 12.15 -9.18 -25.11
C PRO A 447 11.38 -10.30 -24.41
N ARG A 448 11.92 -11.51 -24.51
CA ARG A 448 11.38 -12.71 -23.84
C ARG A 448 12.37 -13.21 -22.83
N CYS A 449 11.84 -13.74 -21.73
CA CYS A 449 12.63 -14.41 -20.71
C CYS A 449 12.00 -15.78 -20.52
N SER A 450 12.76 -16.87 -20.60
CA SER A 450 12.22 -18.18 -20.28
C SER A 450 11.98 -18.28 -18.77
N VAL A 451 10.71 -18.22 -18.37
CA VAL A 451 10.32 -18.39 -16.97
C VAL A 451 9.16 -19.36 -16.96
N GLY A 452 9.43 -20.60 -16.51
CA GLY A 452 8.54 -21.74 -16.72
C GLY A 452 7.06 -21.52 -16.38
N GLY A 453 6.18 -22.23 -17.10
CA GLY A 453 4.75 -22.30 -16.82
C GLY A 453 3.86 -21.33 -17.62
N GLY A 454 4.27 -20.92 -18.82
CA GLY A 454 3.42 -20.15 -19.75
C GLY A 454 2.25 -20.94 -20.35
N CYS A 455 1.49 -20.28 -21.23
CA CYS A 455 0.42 -20.90 -22.02
C CYS A 455 0.53 -20.45 -23.49
N PRO A 456 1.47 -21.04 -24.27
CA PRO A 456 1.77 -20.60 -25.62
C PRO A 456 0.60 -20.82 -26.57
N VAL A 457 0.48 -19.96 -27.58
CA VAL A 457 -0.42 -20.23 -28.71
C VAL A 457 0.23 -21.28 -29.61
N ALA A 458 -0.52 -22.32 -29.97
CA ALA A 458 0.03 -23.48 -30.65
C ALA A 458 -0.72 -23.80 -31.94
N PRO A 459 -0.04 -23.82 -33.10
CA PRO A 459 -0.48 -24.64 -34.22
C PRO A 459 -0.27 -26.10 -33.83
N LEU A 460 -1.36 -26.86 -33.64
CA LEU A 460 -1.29 -28.16 -32.97
C LEU A 460 -0.42 -29.21 -33.68
N ARG A 461 -0.11 -29.02 -34.97
CA ARG A 461 0.82 -29.85 -35.74
C ARG A 461 2.28 -29.72 -35.26
N GLU A 462 2.64 -28.60 -34.65
CA GLU A 462 4.02 -28.32 -34.19
C GLU A 462 4.22 -28.55 -32.70
N VAL A 463 3.18 -29.03 -32.02
CA VAL A 463 3.27 -29.38 -30.60
C VAL A 463 4.01 -30.70 -30.51
N THR A 464 5.17 -30.69 -29.86
CA THR A 464 5.86 -31.92 -29.46
C THR A 464 5.54 -32.24 -28.01
N ARG A 465 5.53 -33.53 -27.69
CA ARG A 465 5.18 -34.02 -26.35
C ARG A 465 6.38 -34.69 -25.71
N ASP A 466 6.61 -34.35 -24.45
CA ASP A 466 7.44 -35.14 -23.55
C ASP A 466 6.51 -35.93 -22.62
N ALA A 467 6.35 -37.22 -22.91
CA ALA A 467 5.47 -38.10 -22.14
C ALA A 467 5.99 -38.38 -20.73
N ASP A 468 7.32 -38.32 -20.53
CA ASP A 468 7.96 -38.62 -19.25
C ASP A 468 7.84 -37.44 -18.27
N LEU A 469 8.00 -36.21 -18.78
CA LEU A 469 7.84 -34.97 -18.01
C LEU A 469 6.40 -34.48 -17.97
N GLY A 470 5.57 -34.99 -18.86
CA GLY A 470 4.20 -34.56 -19.03
C GLY A 470 4.08 -33.11 -19.51
N MET A 471 5.00 -32.70 -20.40
CA MET A 471 5.13 -31.33 -20.88
C MET A 471 4.86 -31.26 -22.39
N LEU A 472 4.25 -30.16 -22.81
CA LEU A 472 4.10 -29.79 -24.20
C LEU A 472 5.21 -28.79 -24.56
N THR A 473 5.84 -28.98 -25.71
CA THR A 473 6.81 -28.05 -26.25
C THR A 473 6.28 -27.48 -27.56
N VAL A 474 6.27 -26.15 -27.66
CA VAL A 474 5.87 -25.43 -28.87
C VAL A 474 7.03 -24.52 -29.28
N HIS A 475 7.69 -24.89 -30.38
CA HIS A 475 8.95 -24.31 -30.83
C HIS A 475 10.06 -24.40 -29.77
N LYS A 476 10.22 -23.39 -28.90
CA LYS A 476 11.22 -23.32 -27.82
C LYS A 476 10.60 -23.09 -26.44
N ILE A 477 9.28 -23.26 -26.32
CA ILE A 477 8.53 -22.95 -25.11
C ILE A 477 7.97 -24.24 -24.53
N ASP A 478 8.39 -24.57 -23.31
CA ASP A 478 7.83 -25.67 -22.54
C ASP A 478 6.64 -25.17 -21.70
N ALA A 479 5.52 -25.87 -21.81
CA ALA A 479 4.28 -25.52 -21.13
C ALA A 479 3.48 -26.74 -20.70
N SER A 480 2.70 -26.59 -19.62
CA SER A 480 1.74 -27.61 -19.17
C SER A 480 0.41 -27.55 -19.94
N SER A 481 0.13 -26.44 -20.61
CA SER A 481 -1.07 -26.24 -21.42
C SER A 481 -0.80 -25.27 -22.58
N VAL A 482 -1.61 -25.37 -23.63
CA VAL A 482 -1.50 -24.53 -24.83
C VAL A 482 -2.83 -23.90 -25.19
N ARG A 483 -2.79 -22.72 -25.81
CA ARG A 483 -3.95 -22.07 -26.45
C ARG A 483 -4.03 -22.50 -27.91
N ALA A 484 -5.19 -22.94 -28.34
CA ALA A 484 -5.45 -23.24 -29.74
C ALA A 484 -6.78 -22.62 -30.20
N LEU A 485 -6.88 -22.40 -31.50
CA LEU A 485 -8.12 -22.07 -32.18
C LEU A 485 -8.59 -23.32 -32.91
N VAL A 486 -9.75 -23.85 -32.56
CA VAL A 486 -10.29 -25.10 -33.12
C VAL A 486 -11.68 -24.88 -33.70
N MET A 487 -12.01 -25.66 -34.71
CA MET A 487 -13.31 -25.64 -35.39
C MET A 487 -13.89 -27.05 -35.40
N PHE A 488 -15.17 -27.18 -35.06
CA PHE A 488 -15.89 -28.44 -35.18
C PHE A 488 -16.07 -28.83 -36.65
N ASN A 489 -15.88 -30.12 -36.95
CA ASN A 489 -15.99 -30.69 -38.29
C ASN A 489 -17.09 -31.78 -38.33
N ASP A 490 -17.34 -32.35 -39.52
CA ASP A 490 -18.34 -33.41 -39.73
C ASP A 490 -17.76 -34.83 -39.62
N VAL A 491 -16.62 -35.01 -38.96
CA VAL A 491 -16.00 -36.32 -38.86
C VAL A 491 -16.64 -37.10 -37.72
N ASP A 492 -17.37 -38.15 -38.08
CA ASP A 492 -17.95 -39.07 -37.12
C ASP A 492 -16.87 -39.81 -36.34
N MET A 493 -17.08 -39.92 -35.03
CA MET A 493 -16.29 -40.74 -34.11
C MET A 493 -17.14 -41.95 -33.71
N ALA A 494 -16.55 -43.14 -33.64
CA ALA A 494 -17.29 -44.33 -33.23
C ALA A 494 -17.88 -44.16 -31.83
N ASP A 495 -19.10 -44.67 -31.60
CA ASP A 495 -19.87 -44.44 -30.36
C ASP A 495 -19.13 -44.90 -29.09
N ASP A 496 -18.34 -45.97 -29.20
CA ASP A 496 -17.50 -46.53 -28.14
C ASP A 496 -16.25 -45.69 -27.83
N GLU A 497 -15.80 -44.90 -28.79
CA GLU A 497 -14.69 -43.95 -28.62
C GLU A 497 -15.20 -42.56 -28.17
N SER A 498 -16.36 -42.14 -28.65
CA SER A 498 -16.95 -40.82 -28.38
C SER A 498 -17.47 -40.68 -26.95
N LEU A 499 -17.88 -41.79 -26.32
CA LEU A 499 -18.42 -41.84 -24.96
C LEU A 499 -17.69 -42.90 -24.12
N GLN A 500 -16.78 -42.46 -23.24
CA GLN A 500 -16.04 -43.35 -22.35
C GLN A 500 -16.48 -43.18 -20.89
N GLN A 501 -16.90 -44.28 -20.26
CA GLN A 501 -17.04 -44.39 -18.81
C GLN A 501 -15.76 -45.00 -18.22
N GLU A 502 -14.96 -44.21 -17.49
CA GLU A 502 -13.85 -44.75 -16.72
C GLU A 502 -14.34 -45.40 -15.43
N MET A 503 -14.05 -46.70 -15.26
CA MET A 503 -14.49 -47.48 -14.09
C MET A 503 -13.80 -47.10 -12.77
N ASN A 504 -12.74 -46.28 -12.82
CA ASN A 504 -11.84 -46.05 -11.68
C ASN A 504 -11.96 -44.64 -11.07
N THR A 505 -12.77 -43.74 -11.63
CA THR A 505 -12.96 -42.37 -11.13
C THR A 505 -14.39 -42.13 -10.68
N THR A 506 -14.58 -41.62 -9.46
CA THR A 506 -15.88 -41.39 -8.82
C THR A 506 -16.76 -40.30 -9.48
N SER A 507 -16.36 -39.70 -10.62
CA SER A 507 -17.17 -38.70 -11.33
C SER A 507 -16.80 -38.53 -12.81
N ALA A 508 -17.85 -38.46 -13.63
CA ALA A 508 -18.00 -37.88 -14.97
C ALA A 508 -17.72 -38.75 -16.22
N MET A 509 -18.77 -38.85 -17.05
CA MET A 509 -18.75 -39.24 -18.46
C MET A 509 -17.70 -38.41 -19.21
N ARG A 510 -16.84 -39.07 -19.99
CA ARG A 510 -15.89 -38.40 -20.89
C ARG A 510 -16.43 -38.45 -22.30
N VAL A 511 -16.40 -37.31 -22.96
CA VAL A 511 -16.78 -37.20 -24.37
C VAL A 511 -15.60 -36.76 -25.21
N LYS A 512 -15.50 -37.32 -26.41
CA LYS A 512 -14.44 -37.03 -27.39
C LYS A 512 -15.07 -36.59 -28.70
N GLN A 513 -14.39 -35.68 -29.41
CA GLN A 513 -14.79 -35.26 -30.75
C GLN A 513 -13.58 -34.84 -31.58
N TRP A 514 -13.68 -35.03 -32.90
CA TRP A 514 -12.73 -34.52 -33.86
C TRP A 514 -12.92 -33.03 -34.09
N VAL A 515 -11.81 -32.30 -34.15
CA VAL A 515 -11.79 -30.88 -34.49
C VAL A 515 -10.62 -30.58 -35.43
N ASP A 516 -10.79 -29.51 -36.20
CA ASP A 516 -9.77 -28.98 -37.08
C ASP A 516 -9.09 -27.78 -36.38
N CYS A 517 -7.77 -27.81 -36.24
CA CYS A 517 -6.99 -26.65 -35.78
C CYS A 517 -7.03 -25.56 -36.85
N CYS A 518 -7.37 -24.32 -36.51
CA CYS A 518 -7.59 -23.22 -37.45
C CYS A 518 -6.31 -22.44 -37.83
N LEU A 519 -5.15 -22.82 -37.28
CA LEU A 519 -3.88 -22.13 -37.48
C LEU A 519 -3.04 -22.72 -38.64
N TRP A 520 -3.70 -23.06 -39.76
CA TRP A 520 -3.07 -23.57 -40.99
C TRP A 520 -2.97 -22.50 -42.09
N GLY A 521 -2.11 -22.74 -43.11
CA GLY A 521 -2.23 -22.14 -44.45
C GLY A 521 -1.34 -20.95 -44.84
N LEU A 522 -0.27 -20.59 -44.11
CA LEU A 522 0.71 -19.56 -44.55
C LEU A 522 2.14 -19.85 -44.05
N ALA A 523 3.14 -19.44 -44.83
CA ALA A 523 4.57 -19.68 -44.59
C ALA A 523 5.04 -19.20 -43.20
N PRO A 524 6.00 -19.92 -42.55
CA PRO A 524 6.80 -21.02 -43.12
C PRO A 524 6.05 -22.35 -43.18
N PHE A 525 4.81 -22.41 -42.67
CA PHE A 525 3.96 -23.60 -42.63
C PHE A 525 3.29 -23.87 -43.99
N GLN A 526 4.10 -24.01 -45.04
CA GLN A 526 3.69 -24.62 -46.29
C GLN A 526 3.93 -26.12 -46.20
N THR A 527 2.89 -26.87 -45.82
CA THR A 527 2.65 -28.22 -46.34
C THR A 527 1.19 -28.61 -46.04
N ASP A 528 0.44 -28.82 -47.12
CA ASP A 528 -0.96 -29.23 -47.23
C ASP A 528 -2.04 -28.19 -46.89
N ASP A 529 -2.91 -27.92 -47.88
CA ASP A 529 -4.15 -27.13 -47.80
C ASP A 529 -5.20 -27.73 -46.83
N ALA A 530 -4.89 -28.87 -46.19
CA ALA A 530 -5.78 -29.55 -45.27
C ALA A 530 -5.56 -29.07 -43.82
N PRO A 531 -6.63 -28.73 -43.08
CA PRO A 531 -6.52 -28.40 -41.66
C PRO A 531 -5.93 -29.58 -40.89
N PHE A 532 -5.05 -29.29 -39.93
CA PHE A 532 -4.57 -30.32 -39.01
C PHE A 532 -5.71 -30.75 -38.08
N ARG A 533 -5.99 -32.04 -38.04
CA ARG A 533 -7.12 -32.62 -37.33
C ARG A 533 -6.65 -33.35 -36.08
N CYS A 534 -7.29 -33.09 -34.95
CA CYS A 534 -6.98 -33.70 -33.67
C CYS A 534 -8.24 -34.04 -32.89
N LYS A 535 -8.10 -34.88 -31.85
CA LYS A 535 -9.17 -35.18 -30.91
C LYS A 535 -9.10 -34.23 -29.73
N ILE A 536 -10.24 -33.72 -29.32
CA ILE A 536 -10.38 -33.05 -28.02
C ILE A 536 -11.31 -33.86 -27.14
N ARG A 537 -10.99 -33.91 -25.84
CA ARG A 537 -11.82 -34.57 -24.84
C ARG A 537 -12.21 -33.61 -23.73
N ALA A 538 -13.43 -33.74 -23.27
CA ALA A 538 -13.93 -33.02 -22.11
C ALA A 538 -14.44 -34.02 -21.06
N ALA A 539 -14.17 -33.71 -19.79
CA ALA A 539 -14.64 -34.46 -18.63
C ALA A 539 -15.17 -33.47 -17.60
N GLY A 540 -16.22 -33.85 -16.87
CA GLY A 540 -16.71 -33.06 -15.73
C GLY A 540 -18.22 -32.77 -15.78
N PRO A 541 -18.66 -31.55 -15.41
CA PRO A 541 -20.08 -31.23 -15.24
C PRO A 541 -20.85 -31.35 -16.56
N SER A 542 -22.16 -31.60 -16.47
CA SER A 542 -23.03 -31.80 -17.64
C SER A 542 -22.96 -30.67 -18.66
N SER A 543 -22.60 -29.45 -18.26
CA SER A 543 -22.38 -28.32 -19.15
C SER A 543 -21.18 -28.52 -20.10
N ALA A 544 -20.05 -29.02 -19.60
CA ALA A 544 -18.85 -29.27 -20.41
C ALA A 544 -19.08 -30.43 -21.39
N VAL A 545 -19.72 -31.51 -20.92
CA VAL A 545 -20.09 -32.66 -21.76
C VAL A 545 -21.10 -32.24 -22.82
N ARG A 546 -22.12 -31.45 -22.45
CA ARG A 546 -23.14 -30.97 -23.37
C ARG A 546 -22.58 -30.01 -24.42
N TRP A 547 -21.61 -29.17 -24.08
CA TRP A 547 -20.96 -28.29 -25.04
C TRP A 547 -20.32 -29.10 -26.16
N LEU A 548 -19.48 -30.08 -25.83
CA LEU A 548 -18.79 -30.88 -26.84
C LEU A 548 -19.80 -31.64 -27.70
N LEU A 549 -20.75 -32.37 -27.09
CA LEU A 549 -21.79 -33.12 -27.82
C LEU A 549 -22.71 -32.26 -28.71
N GLN A 550 -22.86 -30.96 -28.43
CA GLN A 550 -23.73 -30.06 -29.18
C GLN A 550 -22.97 -29.14 -30.14
N GLY A 551 -21.65 -29.31 -30.28
CA GLY A 551 -20.83 -28.55 -31.22
C GLY A 551 -21.32 -28.77 -32.65
N ARG A 552 -21.57 -27.67 -33.38
CA ARG A 552 -22.00 -27.72 -34.78
C ARG A 552 -20.80 -27.50 -35.69
N LYS A 553 -20.83 -28.13 -36.86
CA LYS A 553 -19.85 -27.89 -37.91
C LYS A 553 -19.65 -26.39 -38.16
N GLY A 554 -18.39 -25.96 -38.19
CA GLY A 554 -18.03 -24.58 -38.44
C GLY A 554 -18.02 -23.69 -37.20
N ASP A 555 -18.57 -24.16 -36.06
CA ASP A 555 -18.44 -23.41 -34.81
C ASP A 555 -16.96 -23.37 -34.40
N VAL A 556 -16.44 -22.16 -34.18
CA VAL A 556 -15.05 -21.91 -33.82
C VAL A 556 -14.95 -21.58 -32.33
N PHE A 557 -13.94 -22.16 -31.68
CA PHE A 557 -13.65 -21.93 -30.28
C PHE A 557 -12.17 -21.64 -30.07
N GLN A 558 -11.87 -20.67 -29.21
CA GLN A 558 -10.59 -20.67 -28.52
C GLN A 558 -10.67 -21.71 -27.39
N VAL A 559 -9.67 -22.57 -27.32
CA VAL A 559 -9.56 -23.60 -26.29
C VAL A 559 -8.21 -23.50 -25.59
N VAL A 560 -8.20 -23.86 -24.31
CA VAL A 560 -6.96 -24.20 -23.60
C VAL A 560 -6.90 -25.71 -23.43
N LEU A 561 -5.80 -26.28 -23.91
CA LEU A 561 -5.60 -27.71 -24.04
C LEU A 561 -4.46 -28.16 -23.15
N MET A 562 -4.64 -29.32 -22.53
CA MET A 562 -3.59 -30.06 -21.82
C MET A 562 -3.33 -31.37 -22.55
N GLN A 563 -2.10 -31.86 -22.47
CA GLN A 563 -1.74 -33.16 -23.03
C GLN A 563 -2.56 -34.32 -22.44
N THR A 564 -2.60 -35.42 -23.19
CA THR A 564 -3.14 -36.71 -22.74
C THR A 564 -2.10 -37.81 -22.97
N GLU A 565 -2.46 -39.04 -22.64
CA GLU A 565 -1.60 -40.21 -22.89
C GLU A 565 -1.53 -40.57 -24.38
N THR A 566 -2.50 -40.13 -25.18
CA THR A 566 -2.64 -40.45 -26.61
C THR A 566 -2.16 -39.27 -27.46
N ASP A 567 -1.40 -39.55 -28.51
CA ASP A 567 -0.96 -38.54 -29.46
C ASP A 567 -2.15 -37.95 -30.23
N ASP A 568 -2.05 -36.66 -30.56
CA ASP A 568 -3.11 -35.86 -31.19
C ASP A 568 -4.46 -35.86 -30.44
N GLU A 569 -4.46 -36.24 -29.15
CA GLU A 569 -5.61 -36.14 -28.24
C GLU A 569 -5.29 -35.17 -27.09
N TYR A 570 -6.19 -34.22 -26.85
CA TYR A 570 -6.01 -33.16 -25.87
C TYR A 570 -7.19 -33.06 -24.89
N SER A 571 -6.91 -32.82 -23.61
CA SER A 571 -7.94 -32.50 -22.62
C SER A 571 -8.28 -31.00 -22.67
N VAL A 572 -9.55 -30.67 -22.82
CA VAL A 572 -10.03 -29.28 -22.77
C VAL A 572 -10.09 -28.83 -21.31
N LEU A 573 -9.26 -27.86 -20.96
CA LEU A 573 -9.31 -27.19 -19.66
C LEU A 573 -10.37 -26.09 -19.62
N TRP A 574 -10.53 -25.41 -20.75
CA TRP A 574 -11.40 -24.25 -20.88
C TRP A 574 -11.68 -23.95 -22.36
N HIS A 575 -12.84 -23.35 -22.65
CA HIS A 575 -13.23 -22.96 -24.00
C HIS A 575 -14.08 -21.68 -24.00
N VAL A 576 -14.00 -20.90 -25.09
CA VAL A 576 -14.89 -19.78 -25.38
C VAL A 576 -15.25 -19.76 -26.88
N PRO A 577 -16.54 -19.56 -27.23
CA PRO A 577 -16.94 -19.37 -28.63
C PRO A 577 -16.28 -18.14 -29.25
N VAL A 578 -15.88 -18.25 -30.51
CA VAL A 578 -15.47 -17.12 -31.34
C VAL A 578 -16.60 -16.81 -32.31
N GLN A 579 -17.14 -15.60 -32.26
CA GLN A 579 -18.16 -15.19 -33.22
C GLN A 579 -17.60 -15.14 -34.65
N GLU A 580 -18.46 -15.43 -35.62
CA GLU A 580 -18.09 -15.54 -37.03
C GLU A 580 -17.44 -14.24 -37.57
N ASP A 581 -17.94 -13.08 -37.16
CA ASP A 581 -17.40 -11.76 -37.52
C ASP A 581 -16.04 -11.46 -36.86
N ALA A 582 -15.77 -12.04 -35.69
CA ALA A 582 -14.51 -11.91 -34.97
C ALA A 582 -13.45 -12.93 -35.42
N PHE A 583 -13.83 -13.98 -36.14
CA PHE A 583 -12.97 -15.13 -36.44
C PHE A 583 -11.65 -14.74 -37.11
N GLU A 584 -11.69 -13.99 -38.21
CA GLU A 584 -10.46 -13.65 -38.94
C GLU A 584 -9.55 -12.69 -38.15
N SER A 585 -10.11 -11.80 -37.34
CA SER A 585 -9.34 -10.94 -36.42
C SER A 585 -8.63 -11.77 -35.35
N VAL A 586 -9.34 -12.71 -34.73
CA VAL A 586 -8.78 -13.64 -33.73
C VAL A 586 -7.72 -14.53 -34.36
N ARG A 587 -8.00 -15.11 -35.54
CA ARG A 587 -7.06 -15.97 -36.27
C ARG A 587 -5.79 -15.22 -36.65
N THR A 588 -5.92 -13.98 -37.14
CA THR A 588 -4.78 -13.12 -37.47
C THR A 588 -3.94 -12.79 -36.24
N TYR A 589 -4.59 -12.47 -35.11
CA TYR A 589 -3.89 -12.26 -33.85
C TYR A 589 -3.12 -13.50 -33.39
N TYR A 590 -3.76 -14.68 -33.39
CA TYR A 590 -3.12 -15.93 -32.96
C TYR A 590 -1.92 -16.28 -33.84
N ARG A 591 -2.04 -16.08 -35.16
CA ARG A 591 -0.92 -16.23 -36.10
C ARG A 591 0.24 -15.30 -35.78
N TYR A 592 -0.04 -14.03 -35.50
CA TYR A 592 0.99 -13.08 -35.10
C TYR A 592 1.71 -13.54 -33.82
N VAL A 593 0.98 -14.01 -32.81
CA VAL A 593 1.57 -14.52 -31.56
C VAL A 593 2.48 -15.72 -31.84
N CYS A 594 2.03 -16.70 -32.63
CA CYS A 594 2.86 -17.85 -33.03
C CYS A 594 4.15 -17.42 -33.74
N ALA A 595 4.08 -16.48 -34.68
CA ALA A 595 5.26 -15.97 -35.37
C ALA A 595 6.25 -15.30 -34.39
N GLN A 596 5.76 -14.48 -33.46
CA GLN A 596 6.61 -13.88 -32.42
C GLN A 596 7.25 -14.94 -31.51
N GLN A 597 6.54 -16.02 -31.22
CA GLN A 597 7.05 -17.13 -30.41
C GLN A 597 8.21 -17.88 -31.09
N GLN A 598 8.28 -17.88 -32.42
CA GLN A 598 9.39 -18.47 -33.18
C GLN A 598 10.62 -17.56 -33.26
N GLU A 599 10.40 -16.25 -33.46
CA GLU A 599 11.47 -15.31 -33.81
C GLU A 599 12.19 -14.67 -32.63
N ALA A 600 11.63 -14.72 -31.43
CA ALA A 600 12.08 -13.82 -30.39
C ALA A 600 13.30 -14.30 -29.59
N ASP A 601 14.23 -13.37 -29.40
CA ASP A 601 15.47 -13.56 -28.64
C ASP A 601 15.19 -13.69 -27.14
N GLU A 602 15.90 -14.62 -26.51
CA GLU A 602 15.78 -14.92 -25.10
C GLU A 602 16.79 -14.09 -24.28
N LEU A 603 16.28 -13.40 -23.26
CA LEU A 603 17.09 -12.69 -22.28
C LEU A 603 17.47 -13.65 -21.15
N GLU A 604 18.77 -13.77 -20.94
CA GLU A 604 19.34 -14.43 -19.77
C GLU A 604 19.66 -13.40 -18.68
N PHE A 605 19.37 -13.74 -17.42
CA PHE A 605 19.74 -12.93 -16.26
C PHE A 605 20.68 -13.70 -15.33
N GLU A 606 21.73 -13.04 -14.85
CA GLU A 606 22.56 -13.63 -13.81
C GLU A 606 21.81 -13.67 -12.46
N THR A 607 22.05 -14.74 -11.71
CA THR A 607 21.38 -15.01 -10.43
C THR A 607 21.58 -13.90 -9.40
N ASN A 608 22.71 -13.18 -9.47
CA ASN A 608 23.11 -12.12 -8.54
C ASN A 608 22.68 -10.70 -8.98
N TRP A 609 22.00 -10.54 -10.12
CA TRP A 609 21.60 -9.21 -10.60
C TRP A 609 20.49 -8.60 -9.74
N THR A 610 20.67 -7.33 -9.37
CA THR A 610 19.64 -6.54 -8.69
C THR A 610 18.42 -6.30 -9.59
N PRO A 611 17.20 -6.10 -9.04
CA PRO A 611 16.02 -5.76 -9.84
C PRO A 611 16.23 -4.60 -10.83
N ALA A 612 16.94 -3.55 -10.41
CA ALA A 612 17.26 -2.40 -11.25
C ALA A 612 18.14 -2.75 -12.47
N LYS A 613 19.09 -3.69 -12.29
CA LYS A 613 19.94 -4.17 -13.41
C LYS A 613 19.11 -4.98 -14.40
N ARG A 614 18.28 -5.92 -13.92
CA ARG A 614 17.39 -6.72 -14.78
C ARG A 614 16.45 -5.85 -15.59
N ILE A 615 15.82 -4.86 -14.94
CA ILE A 615 14.93 -3.90 -15.61
C ILE A 615 15.67 -3.03 -16.62
N LYS A 616 16.90 -2.61 -16.30
CA LYS A 616 17.74 -1.88 -17.24
C LYS A 616 18.05 -2.73 -18.48
N THR A 617 18.41 -4.01 -18.31
CA THR A 617 18.62 -4.94 -19.44
C THR A 617 17.36 -5.11 -20.27
N VAL A 618 16.21 -5.30 -19.62
CA VAL A 618 14.90 -5.35 -20.29
C VAL A 618 14.68 -4.07 -21.10
N ARG A 619 14.87 -2.89 -20.51
CA ARG A 619 14.75 -1.59 -21.20
C ARG A 619 15.71 -1.45 -22.39
N GLU A 620 16.95 -1.90 -22.26
CA GLU A 620 17.97 -1.78 -23.30
C GLU A 620 17.69 -2.67 -24.50
N SER A 621 17.04 -3.82 -24.28
CA SER A 621 16.61 -4.76 -25.31
C SER A 621 15.28 -4.41 -25.99
N MET A 622 14.52 -3.44 -25.44
CA MET A 622 13.25 -3.01 -26.02
C MET A 622 13.43 -2.10 -27.26
N PRO A 623 12.42 -2.05 -28.15
CA PRO A 623 12.39 -1.11 -29.27
C PRO A 623 12.47 0.36 -28.82
N THR A 624 13.04 1.22 -29.67
CA THR A 624 13.26 2.65 -29.39
C THR A 624 12.04 3.39 -28.82
N PRO A 625 10.80 3.20 -29.33
CA PRO A 625 9.62 3.87 -28.76
C PRO A 625 9.38 3.51 -27.29
N SER A 626 9.51 2.23 -26.92
CA SER A 626 9.32 1.76 -25.54
C SER A 626 10.50 2.15 -24.64
N LYS A 627 11.72 2.17 -25.18
CA LYS A 627 12.95 2.56 -24.47
C LYS A 627 12.96 4.05 -24.09
N ASN A 628 12.36 4.89 -24.93
CA ASN A 628 12.30 6.35 -24.78
C ASN A 628 10.98 6.86 -24.17
N SER A 629 10.09 5.98 -23.72
CA SER A 629 8.87 6.39 -23.01
C SER A 629 9.21 7.17 -21.73
N GLY A 630 8.50 8.27 -21.50
CA GLY A 630 8.57 9.09 -20.28
C GLY A 630 8.13 8.32 -19.02
N ALA A 631 7.45 7.18 -19.16
CA ALA A 631 7.10 6.30 -18.05
C ALA A 631 8.32 5.73 -17.31
N TRP A 632 9.51 5.74 -17.93
CA TRP A 632 10.76 5.37 -17.26
C TRP A 632 11.30 6.43 -16.29
N GLU A 633 10.81 7.68 -16.33
CA GLU A 633 11.42 8.82 -15.64
C GLU A 633 11.11 8.91 -14.14
N GLU A 634 10.25 8.05 -13.58
CA GLU A 634 9.94 8.07 -12.14
C GLU A 634 11.09 7.55 -11.23
N GLN A 635 12.29 7.27 -11.74
CA GLN A 635 13.38 6.72 -10.91
C GLN A 635 14.23 7.73 -10.13
N PHE A 636 14.07 9.05 -10.32
CA PHE A 636 14.87 10.05 -9.58
C PHE A 636 14.16 11.41 -9.39
N ALA A 637 13.07 11.45 -8.62
CA ALA A 637 12.53 12.71 -8.07
C ALA A 637 12.28 12.60 -6.57
#